data_AF-A0A819BJM0-F1
#
_entry.id   AF-A0A819BJM0-F1
#
_cell.length_a   1.000
_cell.length_b   1.000
_cell.length_c   1.000
_cell.angle_alpha   90.00
_cell.angle_beta   90.00
_cell.angle_gamma   90.00
#
_symmetry.space_group_name_H-M   'P 1'
#
loop_
_entity.id
_entity.type
_entity.pdbx_description
1 polymer ?
#
loop_
_entity_poly.entity_id
_entity_poly.type
_entity_poly.pdbx_seq_one_letter_code
_entity_poly.pdbx_strand_id
1 'polypeptide(L)'
;MLLVTALLVVLATSAFGQHQLNVRDNGKLCSQWIAITGGQVSLSYAQNQECATQVGIEQSGMNVRLCCQAVATTTSSSVFPRECGKQKYQPSSAHRIVGGVQAHPNSWPWQVRLQAGNSLCGGSLIDTRHVLTAAHCLKIPIVAQEYKVFVGLHDINQPIYGEQQIVAERVFMHEQYNKNTQENDIAIIRLSKPVTISDKINVICLPGSEANNVNETVWTSGWGTTSFQGETSPVLKQTALHTMPNRCGQIYGNYNNQKQMCAGAYGGGRDTCQGDSGGPLMYESNGQWFLNGVVSFGHECARDGYPGVYARVSYYLPWINTNDAPSPYTCNRSIGEPSIIRDEITLNVTATVYSSLEQINVTWIPIFTPCIDDFIGIYFTEIPFNKACDYFDYEFIKNQENLISWQMINLRRSLEFRYYSRDHNCSGNYSFIGKSVVIQPLNINEPTHIHLAYGDRIDEMFISYLTNSSEYIPQCQYGFHPSLLNFSKNGSTITYKASDMCEERANISGPQNFIDPGYMHTILLQDLRPLTTYYYRVGTDEHGWSSIYSFTNRPANSNEEVYLIAYGDMGLSPVEPGAKLIIDHVKTLVQSANITCLLHIGDISYARGIGALWDAFMTQIQPIAARIPYMVGIGNHEYDHVTGGEHDPSGAPGPGGFHPTWGNYGQDSGGECAVPMVHRFHSPSNGNGLFWYSFNVGPLHILYYSTEHDFQQSSVQYNWIEHDLRSVNRSLTPWIIIGSHRPMYTSQLNYPDLKIGAMLQLHLEPLFYKYHVDVNLFAHLHAYERSCPMYQGKCVQDGITNVLIGMAGQDLTILPYSTQEWSQYHDAQYGYTTIFANKTYLHLIYYHNDDNNIADEFILRK
;
A
#
# COMPACT_ATOMS: atom_id res chain seq x y z
N MET A 1 -17.49 -53.49 -32.80
CA MET A 1 -18.63 -53.97 -33.62
C MET A 1 -19.66 -52.86 -33.90
N LEU A 2 -20.02 -52.01 -32.92
CA LEU A 2 -20.95 -50.88 -33.10
C LEU A 2 -20.49 -49.77 -34.09
N LEU A 3 -19.17 -49.52 -34.20
CA LEU A 3 -18.61 -48.45 -35.05
C LEU A 3 -18.75 -48.75 -36.55
N VAL A 4 -18.63 -50.01 -36.95
CA VAL A 4 -18.78 -50.46 -38.34
C VAL A 4 -20.25 -50.39 -38.78
N THR A 5 -21.18 -50.65 -37.86
CA THR A 5 -22.62 -50.53 -38.11
C THR A 5 -23.04 -49.07 -38.29
N ALA A 6 -22.46 -48.13 -37.54
CA ALA A 6 -22.71 -46.70 -37.70
C ALA A 6 -22.13 -46.10 -38.99
N LEU A 7 -20.93 -46.54 -39.40
CA LEU A 7 -20.30 -46.09 -40.65
C LEU A 7 -21.07 -46.56 -41.90
N LEU A 8 -21.61 -47.79 -41.88
CA LEU A 8 -22.44 -48.35 -42.95
C LEU A 8 -23.79 -47.64 -43.09
N VAL A 9 -24.35 -47.10 -41.99
CA VAL A 9 -25.60 -46.33 -42.02
C VAL A 9 -25.39 -44.94 -42.64
N VAL A 10 -24.27 -44.27 -42.37
CA VAL A 10 -23.96 -42.95 -42.94
C VAL A 10 -23.64 -43.02 -44.44
N LEU A 11 -23.02 -44.12 -44.90
CA LEU A 11 -22.73 -44.34 -46.33
C LEU A 11 -23.98 -44.70 -47.15
N ALA A 12 -25.06 -45.17 -46.51
CA ALA A 12 -26.29 -45.60 -47.19
C ALA A 12 -27.30 -44.46 -47.47
N THR A 13 -27.09 -43.26 -46.92
CA THR A 13 -28.09 -42.17 -46.94
C THR A 13 -27.52 -40.81 -47.37
N SER A 14 -26.62 -40.78 -48.35
CA SER A 14 -25.84 -39.57 -48.68
C SER A 14 -26.68 -38.35 -49.11
N ALA A 15 -26.45 -37.24 -48.42
CA ALA A 15 -26.44 -35.89 -48.99
C ALA A 15 -25.10 -35.25 -48.64
N PHE A 16 -24.46 -34.59 -49.62
CA PHE A 16 -23.14 -33.97 -49.48
C PHE A 16 -23.14 -32.92 -48.35
N GLY A 17 -22.18 -33.02 -47.41
CA GLY A 17 -22.08 -32.13 -46.26
C GLY A 17 -21.12 -32.63 -45.16
N GLN A 18 -20.85 -31.78 -44.17
CA GLN A 18 -20.12 -32.14 -42.94
C GLN A 18 -21.09 -32.75 -41.92
N HIS A 19 -20.76 -33.93 -41.39
CA HIS A 19 -21.59 -34.64 -40.41
C HIS A 19 -20.79 -34.98 -39.15
N GLN A 20 -21.39 -34.82 -37.97
CA GLN A 20 -20.77 -35.13 -36.69
C GLN A 20 -21.22 -36.52 -36.20
N LEU A 21 -20.26 -37.42 -35.95
CA LEU A 21 -20.52 -38.75 -35.41
C LEU A 21 -20.11 -38.81 -33.94
N ASN A 22 -21.05 -39.21 -33.08
CA ASN A 22 -20.84 -39.40 -31.65
C ASN A 22 -20.82 -40.90 -31.34
N VAL A 23 -19.69 -41.41 -30.88
CA VAL A 23 -19.55 -42.83 -30.48
C VAL A 23 -19.15 -42.91 -29.01
N ARG A 24 -19.73 -43.87 -28.28
CA ARG A 24 -19.42 -44.13 -26.88
C ARG A 24 -18.60 -45.41 -26.73
N ASP A 25 -17.46 -45.31 -26.05
CA ASP A 25 -16.68 -46.46 -25.58
C ASP A 25 -16.37 -46.27 -24.09
N ASN A 26 -16.69 -47.28 -23.26
CA ASN A 26 -16.56 -47.24 -21.80
C ASN A 26 -16.96 -45.91 -21.12
N GLY A 27 -18.09 -45.32 -21.55
CA GLY A 27 -18.64 -44.10 -20.95
C GLY A 27 -18.00 -42.78 -21.37
N LYS A 28 -17.00 -42.79 -22.25
CA LYS A 28 -16.40 -41.58 -22.84
C LYS A 28 -17.04 -41.27 -24.19
N LEU A 29 -17.36 -39.99 -24.44
CA LEU A 29 -17.95 -39.53 -25.69
C LEU A 29 -16.82 -39.12 -26.66
N CYS A 30 -16.65 -39.82 -27.77
CA CYS A 30 -15.71 -39.42 -28.82
C CYS A 30 -16.52 -38.85 -29.99
N SER A 31 -16.31 -37.57 -30.30
CA SER A 31 -17.00 -36.86 -31.39
C SER A 31 -16.03 -36.51 -32.51
N GLN A 32 -16.34 -36.87 -33.75
CA GLN A 32 -15.52 -36.52 -34.92
C GLN A 32 -16.38 -35.98 -36.06
N TRP A 33 -15.84 -35.00 -36.80
CA TRP A 33 -16.43 -34.46 -38.02
C TRP A 33 -15.97 -35.27 -39.23
N ILE A 34 -16.91 -35.74 -40.04
CA ILE A 34 -16.65 -36.42 -41.32
C ILE A 34 -17.13 -35.53 -42.46
N ALA A 35 -16.24 -35.24 -43.41
CA ALA A 35 -16.57 -34.56 -44.65
C ALA A 35 -16.65 -35.57 -45.80
N ILE A 36 -17.74 -35.54 -46.57
CA ILE A 36 -17.92 -36.41 -47.75
C ILE A 36 -17.92 -35.52 -48.99
N THR A 37 -16.83 -35.58 -49.76
CA THR A 37 -16.68 -34.86 -51.04
C THR A 37 -16.29 -35.85 -52.14
N GLY A 38 -17.13 -35.99 -53.17
CA GLY A 38 -16.75 -36.64 -54.43
C GLY A 38 -16.20 -38.06 -54.31
N GLY A 39 -16.87 -38.95 -53.57
CA GLY A 39 -16.51 -40.37 -53.52
C GLY A 39 -15.27 -40.71 -52.67
N GLN A 40 -14.63 -39.71 -52.05
CA GLN A 40 -13.57 -39.92 -51.05
C GLN A 40 -14.02 -39.41 -49.67
N VAL A 41 -13.79 -40.23 -48.64
CA VAL A 41 -13.99 -39.86 -47.24
C VAL A 41 -12.66 -39.35 -46.70
N SER A 42 -12.61 -38.09 -46.29
CA SER A 42 -11.43 -37.48 -45.67
C SER A 42 -11.73 -37.11 -44.21
N LEU A 43 -10.77 -37.42 -43.32
CA LEU A 43 -10.82 -37.09 -41.90
C LEU A 43 -9.90 -35.88 -41.68
N SER A 44 -10.49 -34.70 -41.41
CA SER A 44 -9.70 -33.50 -41.08
C SER A 44 -9.38 -33.48 -39.58
N TYR A 45 -8.10 -33.44 -39.24
CA TYR A 45 -7.63 -33.11 -37.88
C TYR A 45 -7.57 -31.59 -37.71
N ALA A 46 -8.10 -31.07 -36.59
CA ALA A 46 -7.79 -29.72 -36.15
C ALA A 46 -6.34 -29.71 -35.64
N GLN A 47 -5.46 -28.96 -36.29
CA GLN A 47 -4.09 -28.74 -35.82
C GLN A 47 -4.16 -27.92 -34.51
N ASN A 48 -3.55 -28.44 -33.43
CA ASN A 48 -3.45 -27.91 -32.05
C ASN A 48 -4.30 -28.60 -30.97
N GLN A 49 -4.24 -29.94 -30.86
CA GLN A 49 -4.71 -30.66 -29.66
C GLN A 49 -3.74 -31.79 -29.27
N GLU A 50 -3.31 -31.82 -28.00
CA GLU A 50 -2.58 -32.94 -27.39
C GLU A 50 -3.55 -34.10 -27.09
N CYS A 51 -3.23 -35.33 -27.51
CA CYS A 51 -4.10 -36.51 -27.32
C CYS A 51 -3.69 -37.31 -26.06
N ALA A 52 -4.65 -37.65 -25.19
CA ALA A 52 -4.39 -38.38 -23.93
C ALA A 52 -4.37 -39.92 -24.07
N THR A 53 -4.93 -40.51 -25.13
CA THR A 53 -4.80 -41.96 -25.41
C THR A 53 -5.10 -42.27 -26.89
N GLN A 54 -4.29 -43.11 -27.52
CA GLN A 54 -4.51 -43.60 -28.89
C GLN A 54 -5.13 -45.01 -28.86
N VAL A 55 -6.21 -45.23 -29.59
CA VAL A 55 -6.81 -46.56 -29.79
C VAL A 55 -6.65 -46.95 -31.26
N GLY A 56 -5.93 -48.05 -31.51
CA GLY A 56 -5.77 -48.63 -32.84
C GLY A 56 -6.79 -49.75 -33.07
N ILE A 57 -7.44 -49.74 -34.24
CA ILE A 57 -8.25 -50.87 -34.70
C ILE A 57 -7.63 -51.38 -36.00
N GLU A 58 -7.01 -52.55 -35.95
CA GLU A 58 -6.54 -53.26 -37.15
C GLU A 58 -7.62 -54.25 -37.60
N GLN A 59 -8.27 -53.96 -38.72
CA GLN A 59 -8.87 -55.00 -39.57
C GLN A 59 -9.06 -54.51 -41.01
N SER A 60 -8.64 -55.37 -41.95
CA SER A 60 -8.84 -55.24 -43.41
C SER A 60 -8.49 -53.89 -44.03
N GLY A 61 -7.19 -53.57 -44.07
CA GLY A 61 -6.62 -52.65 -45.08
C GLY A 61 -6.85 -51.15 -44.88
N MET A 62 -7.51 -50.70 -43.80
CA MET A 62 -7.59 -49.28 -43.43
C MET A 62 -7.14 -49.07 -41.99
N ASN A 63 -6.13 -48.21 -41.81
CA ASN A 63 -5.69 -47.74 -40.50
C ASN A 63 -6.46 -46.47 -40.14
N VAL A 64 -7.32 -46.53 -39.12
CA VAL A 64 -8.05 -45.36 -38.58
C VAL A 64 -7.53 -45.08 -37.17
N ARG A 65 -6.95 -43.89 -36.96
CA ARG A 65 -6.52 -43.39 -35.65
C ARG A 65 -7.59 -42.46 -35.08
N LEU A 66 -8.14 -42.80 -33.92
CA LEU A 66 -9.11 -42.00 -33.19
C LEU A 66 -8.41 -41.30 -32.01
N CYS A 67 -8.45 -39.96 -31.97
CA CYS A 67 -8.12 -39.21 -30.76
C CYS A 67 -9.41 -39.00 -29.96
N CYS A 68 -9.52 -39.67 -28.81
CA CYS A 68 -10.56 -39.37 -27.84
C CYS A 68 -10.02 -38.30 -26.89
N GLN A 69 -10.74 -37.17 -26.77
CA GLN A 69 -10.54 -36.32 -25.60
C GLN A 69 -10.95 -37.14 -24.38
N ALA A 70 -10.08 -37.19 -23.37
CA ALA A 70 -10.62 -37.31 -22.03
C ALA A 70 -11.58 -36.13 -21.89
N VAL A 71 -12.89 -36.39 -21.83
CA VAL A 71 -13.76 -35.42 -21.18
C VAL A 71 -13.08 -35.23 -19.84
N ALA A 72 -12.48 -34.06 -19.65
CA ALA A 72 -12.21 -33.59 -18.32
C ALA A 72 -13.57 -33.69 -17.65
N THR A 73 -13.77 -34.74 -16.85
CA THR A 73 -14.47 -34.50 -15.60
C THR A 73 -13.68 -33.36 -15.01
N THR A 74 -14.17 -32.15 -15.22
CA THR A 74 -13.80 -30.98 -14.47
C THR A 74 -14.21 -31.28 -13.03
N THR A 75 -13.46 -32.15 -12.38
CA THR A 75 -12.98 -31.78 -11.07
C THR A 75 -12.04 -30.62 -11.35
N SER A 76 -12.64 -29.43 -11.45
CA SER A 76 -12.01 -28.22 -10.94
C SER A 76 -11.27 -28.67 -9.69
N SER A 77 -9.94 -28.76 -9.75
CA SER A 77 -9.15 -28.71 -8.55
C SER A 77 -9.24 -27.26 -8.10
N SER A 78 -10.36 -26.91 -7.48
CA SER A 78 -10.42 -25.77 -6.60
C SER A 78 -9.26 -25.93 -5.63
N VAL A 79 -8.52 -24.85 -5.42
CA VAL A 79 -7.49 -24.71 -4.38
C VAL A 79 -8.10 -24.82 -2.97
N PHE A 80 -9.38 -25.19 -2.86
CA PHE A 80 -10.15 -25.34 -1.64
C PHE A 80 -10.50 -26.81 -1.37
N PRO A 81 -10.42 -27.26 -0.10
CA PRO A 81 -10.60 -28.65 0.29
C PRO A 81 -11.92 -29.24 -0.24
N ARG A 82 -11.88 -30.53 -0.61
CA ARG A 82 -12.98 -31.31 -1.23
C ARG A 82 -14.29 -31.41 -0.41
N GLU A 83 -14.46 -30.63 0.65
CA GLU A 83 -15.65 -30.62 1.52
C GLU A 83 -16.20 -29.20 1.78
N CYS A 84 -16.35 -28.37 0.75
CA CYS A 84 -17.06 -27.10 0.86
C CYS A 84 -18.59 -27.27 0.89
N GLY A 85 -19.32 -26.30 1.42
CA GLY A 85 -20.78 -26.22 1.36
C GLY A 85 -21.50 -27.34 2.11
N LYS A 86 -20.83 -28.00 3.05
CA LYS A 86 -21.38 -29.07 3.89
C LYS A 86 -21.58 -28.59 5.32
N GLN A 87 -22.75 -28.88 5.87
CA GLN A 87 -23.14 -28.54 7.24
C GLN A 87 -23.61 -29.79 7.97
N LYS A 88 -23.15 -29.97 9.22
CA LYS A 88 -23.60 -31.07 10.08
C LYS A 88 -25.02 -30.83 10.62
N TYR A 89 -25.31 -29.58 10.94
CA TYR A 89 -26.60 -29.16 11.48
C TYR A 89 -27.40 -28.48 10.38
N GLN A 90 -28.63 -28.94 10.16
CA GLN A 90 -29.50 -28.36 9.13
C GLN A 90 -30.21 -27.10 9.64
N PRO A 91 -30.43 -26.08 8.80
CA PRO A 91 -31.21 -24.91 9.16
C PRO A 91 -32.65 -25.34 9.48
N SER A 92 -33.29 -24.66 10.44
CA SER A 92 -34.65 -25.02 10.84
C SER A 92 -35.63 -24.83 9.67
N SER A 93 -36.40 -25.87 9.35
CA SER A 93 -37.39 -25.90 8.25
C SER A 93 -38.78 -25.42 8.69
N ALA A 94 -38.89 -24.68 9.80
CA ALA A 94 -40.18 -24.28 10.36
C ALA A 94 -40.98 -23.44 9.34
N HIS A 95 -41.92 -24.09 8.65
CA HIS A 95 -42.74 -23.58 7.54
C HIS A 95 -43.80 -22.53 7.95
N ARG A 96 -43.57 -21.68 8.96
CA ARG A 96 -44.54 -20.64 9.35
C ARG A 96 -43.91 -19.28 9.78
N ILE A 97 -43.84 -18.38 8.78
CA ILE A 97 -44.18 -16.93 8.80
C ILE A 97 -43.25 -15.87 9.49
N VAL A 98 -42.65 -15.00 8.63
CA VAL A 98 -42.22 -13.55 8.66
C VAL A 98 -41.24 -13.00 9.74
N GLY A 99 -40.17 -12.29 9.30
CA GLY A 99 -39.32 -11.42 10.16
C GLY A 99 -37.95 -11.95 10.61
N GLY A 100 -37.38 -12.98 9.96
CA GLY A 100 -36.11 -13.60 10.33
C GLY A 100 -36.22 -14.51 11.57
N VAL A 101 -35.84 -15.78 11.45
CA VAL A 101 -35.89 -16.73 12.59
C VAL A 101 -34.50 -16.93 13.17
N GLN A 102 -34.43 -17.31 14.44
CA GLN A 102 -33.17 -17.77 15.03
C GLN A 102 -32.64 -18.96 14.22
N ALA A 103 -31.39 -18.87 13.79
CA ALA A 103 -30.74 -19.98 13.11
C ALA A 103 -30.62 -21.17 14.07
N HIS A 104 -30.63 -22.39 13.53
CA HIS A 104 -30.27 -23.53 14.36
C HIS A 104 -28.76 -23.39 14.72
N PRO A 105 -28.34 -23.63 15.98
CA PRO A 105 -26.94 -23.50 16.35
C PRO A 105 -26.00 -24.22 15.38
N ASN A 106 -25.00 -23.48 14.88
CA ASN A 106 -23.98 -23.96 13.94
C ASN A 106 -24.51 -24.46 12.57
N SER A 107 -25.73 -24.08 12.17
CA SER A 107 -26.28 -24.48 10.86
C SER A 107 -25.71 -23.72 9.67
N TRP A 108 -24.94 -22.66 9.90
CA TRP A 108 -24.26 -21.86 8.87
C TRP A 108 -22.76 -21.77 9.17
N PRO A 109 -22.00 -22.87 8.99
CA PRO A 109 -20.65 -23.00 9.54
C PRO A 109 -19.58 -22.13 8.83
N TRP A 110 -19.93 -21.52 7.69
CA TRP A 110 -19.11 -20.58 6.93
C TRP A 110 -19.44 -19.11 7.23
N GLN A 111 -20.46 -18.83 8.04
CA GLN A 111 -20.81 -17.45 8.41
C GLN A 111 -19.69 -16.81 9.23
N VAL A 112 -19.30 -15.61 8.83
CA VAL A 112 -18.30 -14.81 9.53
C VAL A 112 -18.97 -13.59 10.16
N ARG A 113 -18.57 -13.27 11.40
CA ARG A 113 -18.78 -11.96 12.01
C ARG A 113 -17.49 -11.15 11.86
N LEU A 114 -17.58 -10.05 11.14
CA LEU A 114 -16.48 -9.12 10.90
C LEU A 114 -16.66 -7.89 11.80
N GLN A 115 -15.64 -7.59 12.60
CA GLN A 115 -15.62 -6.41 13.44
C GLN A 115 -14.45 -5.51 13.05
N ALA A 116 -14.77 -4.26 12.68
CA ALA A 116 -13.81 -3.21 12.37
C ALA A 116 -14.07 -2.01 13.30
N GLY A 117 -13.35 -1.91 14.43
CA GLY A 117 -13.67 -0.97 15.51
C GLY A 117 -15.09 -1.19 16.07
N ASN A 118 -15.94 -0.15 16.03
CA ASN A 118 -17.36 -0.20 16.43
C ASN A 118 -18.33 -0.64 15.32
N SER A 119 -17.86 -0.84 14.09
CA SER A 119 -18.71 -1.23 12.96
C SER A 119 -18.81 -2.75 12.86
N LEU A 120 -20.03 -3.24 12.67
CA LEU A 120 -20.35 -4.66 12.50
C LEU A 120 -20.67 -4.95 11.03
N CYS A 121 -20.02 -5.98 10.49
CA CYS A 121 -20.34 -6.57 9.19
C CYS A 121 -20.35 -8.11 9.27
N GLY A 122 -20.89 -8.73 8.22
CA GLY A 122 -20.78 -10.14 7.93
C GLY A 122 -19.65 -10.46 6.94
N GLY A 123 -19.44 -11.76 6.75
CA GLY A 123 -18.54 -12.31 5.73
C GLY A 123 -18.88 -13.77 5.48
N SER A 124 -18.21 -14.35 4.48
CA SER A 124 -18.31 -15.77 4.15
C SER A 124 -16.92 -16.39 4.10
N LEU A 125 -16.70 -17.46 4.86
CA LEU A 125 -15.47 -18.23 4.80
C LEU A 125 -15.47 -19.06 3.50
N ILE A 126 -14.71 -18.62 2.50
CA ILE A 126 -14.63 -19.28 1.18
C ILE A 126 -13.54 -20.36 1.14
N ASP A 127 -12.57 -20.25 2.05
CA ASP A 127 -11.58 -21.27 2.37
C ASP A 127 -11.04 -21.10 3.79
N THR A 128 -10.08 -21.92 4.23
CA THR A 128 -9.57 -21.86 5.61
C THR A 128 -8.89 -20.54 5.99
N ARG A 129 -8.51 -19.69 5.04
CA ARG A 129 -7.72 -18.47 5.25
C ARG A 129 -8.33 -17.23 4.58
N HIS A 130 -9.36 -17.34 3.76
CA HIS A 130 -10.00 -16.19 3.11
C HIS A 130 -11.48 -16.04 3.46
N VAL A 131 -11.85 -14.79 3.73
CA VAL A 131 -13.22 -14.35 3.95
C VAL A 131 -13.62 -13.39 2.83
N LEU A 132 -14.70 -13.70 2.13
CA LEU A 132 -15.33 -12.79 1.20
C LEU A 132 -16.32 -11.89 1.96
N THR A 133 -16.23 -10.59 1.76
CA THR A 133 -17.10 -9.57 2.41
C THR A 133 -17.38 -8.42 1.43
N ALA A 134 -18.11 -7.40 1.86
CA ALA A 134 -18.42 -6.22 1.06
C ALA A 134 -17.28 -5.20 1.18
N ALA A 135 -17.00 -4.47 0.10
CA ALA A 135 -15.97 -3.42 0.10
C ALA A 135 -16.33 -2.28 1.06
N HIS A 136 -17.62 -1.92 1.15
CA HIS A 136 -18.09 -0.87 2.05
C HIS A 136 -17.99 -1.23 3.54
N CYS A 137 -17.74 -2.50 3.87
CA CYS A 137 -17.42 -2.93 5.24
C CYS A 137 -15.98 -2.57 5.65
N LEU A 138 -15.15 -2.17 4.69
CA LEU A 138 -13.78 -1.78 4.93
C LEU A 138 -13.71 -0.27 5.23
N LYS A 139 -13.01 0.04 6.31
CA LYS A 139 -12.59 1.39 6.67
C LYS A 139 -11.34 1.76 5.87
N ILE A 140 -11.37 2.95 5.30
CA ILE A 140 -10.25 3.57 4.57
C ILE A 140 -9.71 4.69 5.46
N PRO A 141 -8.39 4.75 5.75
CA PRO A 141 -7.35 3.82 5.29
C PRO A 141 -7.49 2.42 5.90
N ILE A 142 -7.10 1.40 5.14
CA ILE A 142 -7.24 0.01 5.56
C ILE A 142 -6.05 -0.37 6.44
N VAL A 143 -6.30 -0.50 7.74
CA VAL A 143 -5.36 -1.11 8.69
C VAL A 143 -5.80 -2.56 8.93
N ALA A 144 -5.12 -3.53 8.30
CA ALA A 144 -5.56 -4.93 8.32
C ALA A 144 -5.73 -5.47 9.75
N GLN A 145 -4.85 -5.09 10.69
CA GLN A 145 -4.86 -5.59 12.06
C GLN A 145 -6.09 -5.12 12.87
N GLU A 146 -6.82 -4.10 12.42
CA GLU A 146 -8.06 -3.63 13.06
C GLU A 146 -9.26 -4.54 12.79
N TYR A 147 -9.18 -5.42 11.79
CA TYR A 147 -10.26 -6.32 11.41
C TYR A 147 -10.17 -7.62 12.20
N LYS A 148 -11.09 -7.78 13.15
CA LYS A 148 -11.27 -9.02 13.91
C LYS A 148 -12.32 -9.89 13.23
N VAL A 149 -11.93 -11.10 12.88
CA VAL A 149 -12.76 -12.09 12.21
C VAL A 149 -13.13 -13.18 13.19
N PHE A 150 -14.43 -13.38 13.40
CA PHE A 150 -14.97 -14.44 14.25
C PHE A 150 -15.70 -15.49 13.40
N VAL A 151 -15.34 -16.76 13.59
CA VAL A 151 -15.93 -17.92 12.91
C VAL A 151 -16.45 -18.95 13.92
N GLY A 152 -17.53 -19.65 13.56
CA GLY A 152 -18.18 -20.65 14.42
C GLY A 152 -19.07 -20.07 15.52
N LEU A 153 -19.25 -18.74 15.52
CA LEU A 153 -20.07 -18.01 16.49
C LEU A 153 -21.55 -18.26 16.24
N HIS A 154 -22.35 -18.44 17.30
CA HIS A 154 -23.81 -18.50 17.20
C HIS A 154 -24.50 -17.43 18.06
N ASP A 155 -24.07 -17.30 19.33
CA ASP A 155 -24.53 -16.29 20.27
C ASP A 155 -23.33 -15.47 20.76
N ILE A 156 -23.36 -14.16 20.53
CA ILE A 156 -22.25 -13.25 20.88
C ILE A 156 -22.06 -13.09 22.40
N ASN A 157 -23.12 -13.30 23.18
CA ASN A 157 -23.11 -13.15 24.63
C ASN A 157 -22.77 -14.46 25.34
N GLN A 158 -22.88 -15.59 24.64
CA GLN A 158 -22.55 -16.92 25.14
C GLN A 158 -21.64 -17.67 24.15
N PRO A 159 -20.40 -17.21 23.96
CA PRO A 159 -19.44 -17.90 23.10
C PRO A 159 -19.22 -19.34 23.62
N ILE A 160 -19.56 -20.34 22.81
CA ILE A 160 -19.46 -21.76 23.17
C ILE A 160 -18.07 -22.28 22.76
N TYR A 161 -17.53 -23.29 23.45
CA TYR A 161 -16.31 -24.01 23.04
C TYR A 161 -16.29 -24.34 21.53
N GLY A 162 -15.28 -23.83 20.80
CA GLY A 162 -15.02 -24.14 19.39
C GLY A 162 -14.97 -22.93 18.44
N GLU A 163 -15.33 -21.74 18.90
CA GLU A 163 -15.22 -20.49 18.14
C GLU A 163 -13.74 -20.06 17.97
N GLN A 164 -13.43 -19.41 16.84
CA GLN A 164 -12.09 -18.88 16.58
C GLN A 164 -12.18 -17.39 16.25
N GLN A 165 -11.35 -16.61 16.93
CA GLN A 165 -11.08 -15.21 16.60
C GLN A 165 -9.70 -15.12 15.94
N ILE A 166 -9.66 -14.52 14.76
CA ILE A 166 -8.44 -14.34 13.97
C ILE A 166 -8.40 -12.90 13.47
N VAL A 167 -7.25 -12.26 13.51
CA VAL A 167 -7.07 -10.92 12.91
C VAL A 167 -6.77 -11.04 11.42
N ALA A 168 -7.16 -10.04 10.63
CA ALA A 168 -6.75 -10.00 9.24
C ALA A 168 -5.24 -9.71 9.10
N GLU A 169 -4.62 -10.43 8.17
CA GLU A 169 -3.26 -10.18 7.68
C GLU A 169 -3.28 -9.15 6.57
N ARG A 170 -4.27 -9.26 5.68
CA ARG A 170 -4.44 -8.36 4.54
C ARG A 170 -5.90 -8.27 4.17
N VAL A 171 -6.25 -7.14 3.57
CA VAL A 171 -7.60 -6.83 3.13
C VAL A 171 -7.47 -6.29 1.71
N PHE A 172 -8.17 -6.92 0.78
CA PHE A 172 -8.22 -6.58 -0.64
C PHE A 172 -9.60 -6.03 -0.93
N MET A 173 -9.66 -4.72 -1.17
CA MET A 173 -10.85 -4.08 -1.68
C MET A 173 -10.82 -4.11 -3.20
N HIS A 174 -11.94 -4.39 -3.85
CA HIS A 174 -11.98 -4.32 -5.31
C HIS A 174 -11.59 -2.91 -5.78
N GLU A 175 -10.61 -2.83 -6.69
CA GLU A 175 -9.89 -1.61 -7.05
C GLU A 175 -10.81 -0.56 -7.69
N GLN A 176 -11.86 -1.05 -8.34
CA GLN A 176 -12.92 -0.25 -8.95
C GLN A 176 -14.18 -0.09 -8.06
N TYR A 177 -14.10 -0.34 -6.76
CA TYR A 177 -15.23 -0.13 -5.85
C TYR A 177 -15.64 1.35 -5.85
N ASN A 178 -16.93 1.59 -6.10
CA ASN A 178 -17.49 2.94 -6.15
C ASN A 178 -18.55 3.12 -5.06
N LYS A 179 -18.22 3.89 -4.03
CA LYS A 179 -19.11 4.16 -2.89
C LYS A 179 -20.42 4.87 -3.25
N ASN A 180 -20.49 5.59 -4.37
CA ASN A 180 -21.69 6.33 -4.77
C ASN A 180 -22.68 5.44 -5.53
N THR A 181 -22.17 4.50 -6.33
CA THR A 181 -23.01 3.58 -7.12
C THR A 181 -23.17 2.21 -6.47
N GLN A 182 -22.33 1.90 -5.48
CA GLN A 182 -22.19 0.57 -4.87
C GLN A 182 -21.84 -0.52 -5.91
N GLU A 183 -21.26 -0.11 -7.05
CA GLU A 183 -20.66 -1.06 -8.00
C GLU A 183 -19.34 -1.59 -7.44
N ASN A 184 -19.05 -2.87 -7.74
CA ASN A 184 -17.84 -3.56 -7.27
C ASN A 184 -17.71 -3.58 -5.74
N ASP A 185 -18.85 -3.64 -5.04
CA ASP A 185 -18.90 -3.74 -3.58
C ASP A 185 -18.56 -5.15 -3.08
N ILE A 186 -17.30 -5.54 -3.25
CA ILE A 186 -16.76 -6.84 -2.89
C ILE A 186 -15.32 -6.69 -2.41
N ALA A 187 -14.95 -7.48 -1.40
CA ALA A 187 -13.64 -7.48 -0.80
C ALA A 187 -13.24 -8.87 -0.29
N ILE A 188 -11.94 -9.12 -0.19
CA ILE A 188 -11.36 -10.34 0.39
C ILE A 188 -10.53 -9.97 1.61
N ILE A 189 -10.75 -10.66 2.71
CA ILE A 189 -9.92 -10.57 3.91
C ILE A 189 -9.12 -11.86 4.01
N ARG A 190 -7.79 -11.74 4.00
CA ARG A 190 -6.87 -12.84 4.27
C ARG A 190 -6.57 -12.88 5.77
N LEU A 191 -6.77 -14.05 6.36
CA LEU A 191 -6.59 -14.30 7.79
C LEU A 191 -5.11 -14.52 8.12
N SER A 192 -4.66 -13.98 9.25
CA SER A 192 -3.28 -14.18 9.76
C SER A 192 -2.88 -15.64 9.95
N LYS A 193 -3.84 -16.52 10.23
CA LYS A 193 -3.64 -17.97 10.29
C LYS A 193 -4.86 -18.70 9.73
N PRO A 194 -4.69 -19.92 9.20
CA PRO A 194 -5.83 -20.72 8.76
C PRO A 194 -6.74 -21.07 9.95
N VAL A 195 -8.04 -21.07 9.70
CA VAL A 195 -9.10 -21.54 10.58
C VAL A 195 -9.06 -23.05 10.67
N THR A 196 -9.19 -23.58 11.89
CA THR A 196 -9.33 -25.02 12.11
C THR A 196 -10.78 -25.44 11.80
N ILE A 197 -10.96 -26.26 10.76
CA ILE A 197 -12.27 -26.79 10.36
C ILE A 197 -12.81 -27.75 11.43
N SER A 198 -14.12 -27.70 11.67
CA SER A 198 -14.81 -28.56 12.62
C SER A 198 -16.27 -28.75 12.21
N ASP A 199 -17.02 -29.55 12.99
CA ASP A 199 -18.48 -29.69 12.83
C ASP A 199 -19.26 -28.35 12.92
N LYS A 200 -18.62 -27.29 13.42
CA LYS A 200 -19.22 -25.95 13.59
C LYS A 200 -18.64 -24.91 12.64
N ILE A 201 -17.50 -25.19 12.01
CA ILE A 201 -16.77 -24.25 11.17
C ILE A 201 -16.37 -24.97 9.88
N ASN A 202 -16.88 -24.51 8.76
CA ASN A 202 -16.60 -25.07 7.44
C ASN A 202 -16.65 -23.96 6.38
N VAL A 203 -16.22 -24.25 5.16
CA VAL A 203 -16.12 -23.28 4.06
C VAL A 203 -17.32 -23.41 3.11
N ILE A 204 -17.78 -22.31 2.50
CA ILE A 204 -18.85 -22.34 1.50
C ILE A 204 -18.28 -22.57 0.10
N CYS A 205 -19.01 -23.26 -0.78
CA CYS A 205 -18.58 -23.41 -2.17
C CYS A 205 -18.77 -22.11 -2.96
N LEU A 206 -17.81 -21.78 -3.83
CA LEU A 206 -18.01 -20.76 -4.85
C LEU A 206 -18.87 -21.30 -6.00
N PRO A 207 -19.72 -20.47 -6.62
CA PRO A 207 -20.63 -20.89 -7.69
C PRO A 207 -19.87 -21.12 -9.01
N GLY A 208 -20.46 -21.90 -9.92
CA GLY A 208 -19.99 -21.96 -11.32
C GLY A 208 -20.43 -20.73 -12.13
N SER A 209 -19.89 -20.59 -13.35
CA SER A 209 -20.20 -19.47 -14.27
C SER A 209 -21.65 -19.39 -14.74
N GLU A 210 -22.45 -20.44 -14.53
CA GLU A 210 -23.87 -20.52 -14.94
C GLU A 210 -24.87 -20.41 -13.77
N ALA A 211 -24.46 -19.97 -12.58
CA ALA A 211 -25.36 -19.79 -11.43
C ALA A 211 -26.31 -18.61 -11.64
N ASN A 212 -27.40 -18.82 -12.38
CA ASN A 212 -28.46 -17.84 -12.61
C ASN A 212 -29.80 -18.53 -12.88
N ASN A 213 -30.48 -19.00 -11.83
CA ASN A 213 -31.89 -19.35 -11.95
C ASN A 213 -32.77 -18.21 -11.42
N VAL A 214 -33.70 -17.76 -12.26
CA VAL A 214 -34.77 -16.83 -11.90
C VAL A 214 -35.67 -17.52 -10.87
N ASN A 215 -36.08 -16.79 -9.82
CA ASN A 215 -37.01 -17.28 -8.80
C ASN A 215 -36.50 -18.49 -8.00
N GLU A 216 -35.18 -18.58 -7.82
CA GLU A 216 -34.57 -19.59 -6.96
C GLU A 216 -34.72 -19.18 -5.49
N THR A 217 -34.99 -20.17 -4.62
CA THR A 217 -35.02 -19.94 -3.17
C THR A 217 -33.58 -19.84 -2.67
N VAL A 218 -33.25 -18.70 -2.08
CA VAL A 218 -31.93 -18.40 -1.54
C VAL A 218 -32.03 -18.11 -0.05
N TRP A 219 -30.94 -18.31 0.68
CA TRP A 219 -30.86 -18.12 2.12
C TRP A 219 -29.81 -17.09 2.47
N THR A 220 -30.05 -16.33 3.53
CA THR A 220 -29.06 -15.41 4.11
C THR A 220 -29.09 -15.52 5.63
N SER A 221 -27.97 -15.18 6.26
CA SER A 221 -27.78 -15.24 7.70
C SER A 221 -26.89 -14.11 8.20
N GLY A 222 -27.12 -13.66 9.43
CA GLY A 222 -26.35 -12.59 10.05
C GLY A 222 -26.85 -12.16 11.43
N TRP A 223 -26.15 -11.19 12.01
CA TRP A 223 -26.42 -10.61 13.34
C TRP A 223 -26.91 -9.16 13.25
N GLY A 224 -27.27 -8.71 12.05
CA GLY A 224 -27.77 -7.37 11.81
C GLY A 224 -29.07 -7.07 12.55
N THR A 225 -29.53 -5.84 12.40
CA THR A 225 -30.71 -5.32 13.08
C THR A 225 -31.98 -6.03 12.60
N THR A 226 -32.87 -6.40 13.52
CA THR A 226 -34.11 -7.13 13.15
C THR A 226 -35.23 -6.22 12.63
N SER A 227 -34.99 -4.91 12.61
CA SER A 227 -35.85 -3.87 12.03
C SER A 227 -34.98 -2.69 11.61
N PHE A 228 -35.48 -1.86 10.70
CA PHE A 228 -34.77 -0.64 10.28
C PHE A 228 -34.51 0.26 11.50
N GLN A 229 -33.24 0.66 11.72
CA GLN A 229 -32.77 1.40 12.91
C GLN A 229 -32.99 0.68 14.26
N GLY A 230 -33.23 -0.63 14.26
CA GLY A 230 -33.37 -1.43 15.48
C GLY A 230 -32.04 -1.81 16.12
N GLU A 231 -32.09 -2.63 17.18
CA GLU A 231 -30.89 -3.20 17.79
C GLU A 231 -30.38 -4.44 17.02
N THR A 232 -29.07 -4.68 17.06
CA THR A 232 -28.45 -5.89 16.48
C THR A 232 -28.82 -7.13 17.29
N SER A 233 -28.94 -8.27 16.62
CA SER A 233 -29.30 -9.52 17.29
C SER A 233 -28.06 -10.15 17.93
N PRO A 234 -28.09 -10.53 19.22
CA PRO A 234 -27.00 -11.27 19.84
C PRO A 234 -26.89 -12.70 19.31
N VAL A 235 -27.97 -13.26 18.76
CA VAL A 235 -28.02 -14.61 18.21
C VAL A 235 -28.15 -14.57 16.69
N LEU A 236 -27.42 -15.46 15.99
CA LEU A 236 -27.46 -15.55 14.53
C LEU A 236 -28.89 -15.78 14.04
N LYS A 237 -29.34 -14.95 13.10
CA LYS A 237 -30.64 -15.08 12.42
C LYS A 237 -30.46 -15.63 11.01
N GLN A 238 -31.53 -16.21 10.48
CA GLN A 238 -31.60 -16.71 9.11
C GLN A 238 -32.95 -16.37 8.46
N THR A 239 -32.95 -16.20 7.14
CA THR A 239 -34.19 -16.08 6.36
C THR A 239 -34.03 -16.62 4.94
N ALA A 240 -35.13 -17.12 4.38
CA ALA A 240 -35.24 -17.50 2.98
C ALA A 240 -35.85 -16.34 2.16
N LEU A 241 -35.27 -16.09 0.99
CA LEU A 241 -35.63 -15.07 0.00
C LEU A 241 -35.74 -15.71 -1.40
N HIS A 242 -36.18 -14.93 -2.38
CA HIS A 242 -36.23 -15.33 -3.78
C HIS A 242 -35.40 -14.40 -4.65
N THR A 243 -34.69 -14.94 -5.65
CA THR A 243 -33.99 -14.13 -6.64
C THR A 243 -35.00 -13.39 -7.54
N MET A 244 -34.79 -12.09 -7.73
CA MET A 244 -35.67 -11.19 -8.50
C MET A 244 -34.88 -10.39 -9.55
N PRO A 245 -34.30 -11.02 -10.59
CA PRO A 245 -33.24 -10.42 -11.42
C PRO A 245 -33.58 -9.08 -12.08
N ASN A 246 -34.86 -8.86 -12.41
CA ASN A 246 -35.33 -7.66 -13.10
C ASN A 246 -35.87 -6.58 -12.15
N ARG A 247 -36.09 -6.89 -10.87
CA ARG A 247 -36.82 -6.00 -9.95
C ARG A 247 -35.95 -4.82 -9.51
N CYS A 248 -34.70 -5.07 -9.14
CA CYS A 248 -33.79 -4.01 -8.71
C CYS A 248 -33.49 -2.99 -9.81
N GLY A 249 -33.38 -3.42 -11.08
CA GLY A 249 -33.19 -2.50 -12.21
C GLY A 249 -34.37 -1.57 -12.51
N GLN A 250 -35.56 -1.87 -11.99
CA GLN A 250 -36.74 -1.00 -12.10
C GLN A 250 -36.83 0.04 -10.96
N ILE A 251 -36.06 -0.16 -9.89
CA ILE A 251 -36.16 0.59 -8.63
C ILE A 251 -34.91 1.44 -8.39
N TYR A 252 -33.74 0.86 -8.63
CA TYR A 252 -32.44 1.46 -8.38
C TYR A 252 -31.81 1.91 -9.70
N GLY A 253 -31.68 3.23 -9.89
CA GLY A 253 -31.18 3.82 -11.14
C GLY A 253 -29.73 3.44 -11.50
N ASN A 254 -28.92 3.04 -10.50
CA ASN A 254 -27.51 2.65 -10.67
C ASN A 254 -27.28 1.13 -10.66
N TYR A 255 -28.35 0.32 -10.79
CA TYR A 255 -28.24 -1.13 -10.71
C TYR A 255 -27.64 -1.75 -11.98
N ASN A 256 -26.62 -2.58 -11.80
CA ASN A 256 -25.96 -3.30 -12.87
C ASN A 256 -26.22 -4.81 -12.76
N ASN A 257 -27.10 -5.34 -13.60
CA ASN A 257 -27.54 -6.74 -13.53
C ASN A 257 -26.44 -7.79 -13.80
N GLN A 258 -25.31 -7.39 -14.38
CA GLN A 258 -24.15 -8.26 -14.58
C GLN A 258 -23.31 -8.36 -13.30
N LYS A 259 -23.06 -7.23 -12.65
CA LYS A 259 -22.22 -7.14 -11.44
C LYS A 259 -22.97 -7.40 -10.14
N GLN A 260 -24.28 -7.16 -10.14
CA GLN A 260 -25.14 -7.21 -8.98
C GLN A 260 -26.29 -8.19 -9.20
N MET A 261 -26.87 -8.67 -8.11
CA MET A 261 -28.07 -9.48 -8.09
C MET A 261 -29.07 -8.97 -7.05
N CYS A 262 -30.31 -9.41 -7.20
CA CYS A 262 -31.44 -8.88 -6.48
C CYS A 262 -32.19 -10.03 -5.81
N ALA A 263 -32.43 -9.94 -4.51
CA ALA A 263 -33.21 -10.94 -3.79
C ALA A 263 -34.05 -10.31 -2.68
N GLY A 264 -35.25 -10.86 -2.46
CA GLY A 264 -36.15 -10.36 -1.42
C GLY A 264 -37.31 -11.32 -1.16
N ALA A 265 -38.14 -11.00 -0.18
CA ALA A 265 -39.40 -11.70 0.04
C ALA A 265 -40.55 -11.09 -0.78
N TYR A 266 -41.43 -11.95 -1.31
CA TYR A 266 -42.68 -11.50 -1.92
C TYR A 266 -43.55 -10.78 -0.89
N GLY A 267 -43.91 -9.52 -1.16
CA GLY A 267 -44.72 -8.69 -0.25
C GLY A 267 -43.95 -8.01 0.90
N GLY A 268 -42.61 -8.04 0.88
CA GLY A 268 -41.77 -7.46 1.94
C GLY A 268 -41.72 -8.29 3.23
N GLY A 269 -41.32 -7.64 4.33
CA GLY A 269 -41.31 -8.21 5.69
C GLY A 269 -40.13 -9.13 6.04
N ARG A 270 -39.24 -9.43 5.09
CA ARG A 270 -37.97 -10.16 5.31
C ARG A 270 -36.89 -9.68 4.35
N ASP A 271 -35.74 -9.28 4.86
CA ASP A 271 -34.55 -8.86 4.11
C ASP A 271 -33.31 -8.88 5.01
N THR A 272 -32.13 -8.63 4.46
CA THR A 272 -30.93 -8.28 5.24
C THR A 272 -30.99 -6.82 5.72
N CYS A 273 -30.35 -6.51 6.84
CA CYS A 273 -30.40 -5.17 7.43
C CYS A 273 -29.03 -4.67 7.90
N GLN A 274 -28.99 -3.56 8.65
CA GLN A 274 -27.73 -2.98 9.13
C GLN A 274 -26.95 -4.00 9.97
N GLY A 275 -25.70 -4.27 9.61
CA GLY A 275 -24.85 -5.27 10.26
C GLY A 275 -24.79 -6.63 9.56
N ASP A 276 -25.62 -6.87 8.54
CA ASP A 276 -25.55 -8.07 7.69
C ASP A 276 -24.69 -7.87 6.42
N SER A 277 -24.31 -6.62 6.12
CA SER A 277 -23.43 -6.26 5.01
C SER A 277 -22.18 -7.13 4.93
N GLY A 278 -21.83 -7.60 3.73
CA GLY A 278 -20.75 -8.56 3.53
C GLY A 278 -21.12 -10.02 3.83
N GLY A 279 -22.27 -10.28 4.46
CA GLY A 279 -22.77 -11.63 4.73
C GLY A 279 -23.18 -12.41 3.47
N PRO A 280 -23.42 -13.71 3.61
CA PRO A 280 -23.70 -14.60 2.48
C PRO A 280 -25.15 -14.52 1.99
N LEU A 281 -25.34 -14.58 0.67
CA LEU A 281 -26.56 -15.04 0.02
C LEU A 281 -26.29 -16.38 -0.66
N MET A 282 -27.03 -17.42 -0.31
CA MET A 282 -26.66 -18.81 -0.55
C MET A 282 -27.77 -19.58 -1.22
N TYR A 283 -27.43 -20.58 -2.03
CA TYR A 283 -28.39 -21.56 -2.54
C TYR A 283 -27.89 -22.97 -2.28
N GLU A 284 -28.82 -23.90 -2.17
CA GLU A 284 -28.53 -25.32 -2.01
C GLU A 284 -28.73 -26.03 -3.35
N SER A 285 -27.74 -26.81 -3.78
CA SER A 285 -27.86 -27.72 -4.91
C SER A 285 -27.29 -29.08 -4.53
N ASN A 286 -28.11 -30.13 -4.67
CA ASN A 286 -27.73 -31.52 -4.38
C ASN A 286 -27.10 -31.75 -2.99
N GLY A 287 -27.64 -31.10 -1.96
CA GLY A 287 -27.13 -31.22 -0.59
C GLY A 287 -25.80 -30.51 -0.35
N GLN A 288 -25.46 -29.52 -1.19
CA GLN A 288 -24.26 -28.68 -1.07
C GLN A 288 -24.63 -27.21 -1.23
N TRP A 289 -24.05 -26.36 -0.39
CA TRP A 289 -24.33 -24.93 -0.35
C TRP A 289 -23.29 -24.12 -1.11
N PHE A 290 -23.79 -23.16 -1.90
CA PHE A 290 -22.99 -22.29 -2.76
C PHE A 290 -23.26 -20.82 -2.46
N LEU A 291 -22.22 -20.00 -2.54
CA LEU A 291 -22.28 -18.56 -2.30
C LEU A 291 -22.72 -17.82 -3.56
N ASN A 292 -24.00 -17.46 -3.64
CA ASN A 292 -24.57 -16.76 -4.80
C ASN A 292 -24.15 -15.28 -4.85
N GLY A 293 -24.16 -14.62 -3.69
CA GLY A 293 -23.93 -13.19 -3.58
C GLY A 293 -23.40 -12.76 -2.22
N VAL A 294 -22.89 -11.53 -2.16
CA VAL A 294 -22.42 -10.84 -0.96
C VAL A 294 -23.35 -9.67 -0.67
N VAL A 295 -23.88 -9.56 0.55
CA VAL A 295 -24.83 -8.49 0.94
C VAL A 295 -24.19 -7.12 0.73
N SER A 296 -24.85 -6.25 -0.05
CA SER A 296 -24.30 -4.94 -0.45
C SER A 296 -25.17 -3.79 0.06
N PHE A 297 -26.32 -3.49 -0.55
CA PHE A 297 -27.18 -2.36 -0.15
C PHE A 297 -28.68 -2.65 -0.35
N GLY A 298 -29.53 -1.78 0.19
CA GLY A 298 -30.98 -1.83 0.05
C GLY A 298 -31.64 -0.53 0.53
N HIS A 299 -32.93 -0.33 0.22
CA HIS A 299 -33.67 0.86 0.65
C HIS A 299 -34.66 0.50 1.77
N GLU A 300 -34.27 0.75 3.02
CA GLU A 300 -34.98 0.29 4.24
C GLU A 300 -35.11 -1.24 4.28
N CYS A 301 -34.62 -1.91 5.31
CA CYS A 301 -34.68 -3.36 5.32
C CYS A 301 -36.12 -3.87 5.43
N ALA A 302 -36.44 -4.90 4.64
CA ALA A 302 -37.73 -5.58 4.63
C ALA A 302 -38.94 -4.73 4.18
N ARG A 303 -38.71 -3.59 3.50
CA ARG A 303 -39.81 -2.78 2.93
C ARG A 303 -40.48 -3.49 1.76
N ASP A 304 -41.81 -3.50 1.74
CA ASP A 304 -42.55 -4.06 0.62
C ASP A 304 -42.21 -3.33 -0.69
N GLY A 305 -41.97 -4.12 -1.73
CA GLY A 305 -41.59 -3.64 -3.05
C GLY A 305 -40.11 -3.33 -3.28
N TYR A 306 -39.26 -3.30 -2.24
CA TYR A 306 -37.82 -2.96 -2.29
C TYR A 306 -36.94 -4.15 -1.86
N PRO A 307 -36.53 -5.03 -2.80
CA PRO A 307 -35.59 -6.13 -2.50
C PRO A 307 -34.16 -5.63 -2.27
N GLY A 308 -33.37 -6.37 -1.48
CA GLY A 308 -31.95 -6.13 -1.27
C GLY A 308 -31.09 -6.42 -2.52
N VAL A 309 -29.97 -5.71 -2.62
CA VAL A 309 -28.95 -5.83 -3.67
C VAL A 309 -27.69 -6.48 -3.11
N TYR A 310 -27.12 -7.39 -3.89
CA TYR A 310 -25.96 -8.19 -3.53
C TYR A 310 -24.92 -8.13 -4.66
N ALA A 311 -23.63 -8.12 -4.34
CA ALA A 311 -22.59 -8.31 -5.34
C ALA A 311 -22.64 -9.75 -5.88
N ARG A 312 -22.65 -9.92 -7.20
CA ARG A 312 -22.79 -11.22 -7.86
C ARG A 312 -21.46 -11.97 -7.86
N VAL A 313 -21.33 -12.99 -7.01
CA VAL A 313 -20.06 -13.72 -6.83
C VAL A 313 -19.58 -14.37 -8.13
N SER A 314 -20.48 -14.91 -8.95
CA SER A 314 -20.13 -15.54 -10.23
C SER A 314 -19.46 -14.59 -11.23
N TYR A 315 -19.78 -13.29 -11.17
CA TYR A 315 -19.12 -12.26 -12.01
C TYR A 315 -17.71 -11.96 -11.51
N TYR A 316 -17.52 -11.95 -10.19
CA TYR A 316 -16.24 -11.63 -9.56
C TYR A 316 -15.29 -12.83 -9.41
N LEU A 317 -15.66 -14.04 -9.85
CA LEU A 317 -14.78 -15.21 -9.76
C LEU A 317 -13.37 -14.97 -10.33
N PRO A 318 -13.18 -14.32 -11.50
CA PRO A 318 -11.83 -14.01 -11.97
C PRO A 318 -11.07 -13.14 -10.98
N TRP A 319 -11.69 -12.06 -10.48
CA TRP A 319 -11.10 -11.15 -9.49
C TRP A 319 -10.80 -11.85 -8.15
N ILE A 320 -11.71 -12.71 -7.69
CA ILE A 320 -11.54 -13.52 -6.47
C ILE A 320 -10.35 -14.47 -6.64
N ASN A 321 -10.20 -15.08 -7.82
CA ASN A 321 -9.12 -16.01 -8.13
C ASN A 321 -7.78 -15.31 -8.40
N THR A 322 -7.76 -14.05 -8.85
CA THR A 322 -6.53 -13.29 -9.13
C THR A 322 -6.00 -12.53 -7.92
N ASN A 323 -6.85 -12.19 -6.95
CA ASN A 323 -6.42 -11.57 -5.68
C ASN A 323 -5.96 -12.60 -4.63
N ASP A 324 -5.82 -13.85 -5.05
CA ASP A 324 -4.92 -14.85 -4.44
C ASP A 324 -3.48 -14.70 -4.98
N ALA A 325 -3.16 -13.54 -5.58
CA ALA A 325 -1.81 -13.21 -5.99
C ALA A 325 -0.87 -13.38 -4.78
N PRO A 326 0.14 -14.23 -4.91
CA PRO A 326 1.18 -14.40 -3.91
C PRO A 326 1.78 -13.04 -3.61
N SER A 327 2.01 -12.76 -2.34
CA SER A 327 2.79 -11.61 -1.91
C SER A 327 4.05 -12.16 -1.26
N PRO A 328 5.25 -11.79 -1.68
CA PRO A 328 6.49 -12.29 -1.09
C PRO A 328 6.74 -11.72 0.32
N TYR A 329 6.02 -10.65 0.72
CA TYR A 329 5.85 -10.29 2.14
C TYR A 329 5.19 -11.40 2.98
N THR A 330 4.56 -12.39 2.32
CA THR A 330 3.99 -13.62 2.90
C THR A 330 4.70 -14.89 2.44
N CYS A 331 5.98 -14.79 2.10
CA CYS A 331 6.85 -15.94 2.23
C CYS A 331 6.86 -16.30 3.73
N ASN A 332 5.95 -17.21 4.14
CA ASN A 332 5.83 -17.63 5.52
C ASN A 332 7.22 -18.11 5.95
N ARG A 333 7.81 -17.58 7.03
CA ARG A 333 9.17 -17.95 7.46
C ARG A 333 9.33 -19.45 7.78
N SER A 334 8.21 -20.19 7.88
CA SER A 334 8.19 -21.66 7.97
C SER A 334 7.97 -22.40 6.63
N ILE A 335 7.56 -21.71 5.56
CA ILE A 335 7.34 -22.22 4.17
C ILE A 335 8.46 -21.74 3.21
N GLY A 336 9.15 -20.64 3.54
CA GLY A 336 10.28 -20.09 2.80
C GLY A 336 11.63 -20.74 3.08
N GLU A 337 11.68 -21.68 4.03
CA GLU A 337 12.78 -22.64 4.15
C GLU A 337 12.65 -23.63 2.99
N PRO A 338 13.60 -23.63 2.03
CA PRO A 338 13.44 -24.39 0.83
C PRO A 338 13.39 -25.87 1.12
N SER A 339 12.44 -26.53 0.48
CA SER A 339 12.27 -27.98 0.61
C SER A 339 13.45 -28.75 0.02
N ILE A 340 14.03 -28.25 -1.08
CA ILE A 340 15.13 -28.88 -1.83
C ILE A 340 15.96 -27.77 -2.50
N ILE A 341 17.29 -27.88 -2.46
CA ILE A 341 18.21 -27.07 -3.28
C ILE A 341 18.40 -27.81 -4.60
N ARG A 342 17.92 -27.23 -5.70
CA ARG A 342 18.10 -27.77 -7.05
C ARG A 342 18.83 -26.74 -7.89
N ASP A 343 20.11 -26.96 -8.15
CA ASP A 343 20.88 -26.07 -9.03
C ASP A 343 20.63 -26.49 -10.48
N GLU A 344 19.43 -26.16 -10.98
CA GLU A 344 18.92 -26.63 -12.28
C GLU A 344 19.17 -25.62 -13.40
N ILE A 345 19.23 -24.31 -13.10
CA ILE A 345 19.48 -23.27 -14.11
C ILE A 345 20.43 -22.17 -13.63
N THR A 346 21.07 -21.52 -14.61
CA THR A 346 21.87 -20.31 -14.39
C THR A 346 21.10 -19.09 -14.86
N LEU A 347 21.06 -18.05 -14.03
CA LEU A 347 20.54 -16.73 -14.43
C LEU A 347 21.68 -15.92 -15.04
N ASN A 348 21.49 -15.40 -16.24
CA ASN A 348 22.47 -14.56 -16.93
C ASN A 348 22.13 -13.08 -16.72
N VAL A 349 23.13 -12.28 -16.38
CA VAL A 349 23.01 -10.83 -16.16
C VAL A 349 23.73 -10.05 -17.26
N THR A 350 23.23 -8.88 -17.62
CA THR A 350 23.88 -8.01 -18.62
C THR A 350 25.19 -7.41 -18.14
N ALA A 351 25.37 -7.23 -16.84
CA ALA A 351 26.58 -6.70 -16.23
C ALA A 351 26.81 -7.31 -14.84
N THR A 352 28.08 -7.52 -14.47
CA THR A 352 28.49 -7.96 -13.13
C THR A 352 28.98 -6.82 -12.25
N VAL A 353 29.23 -5.66 -12.85
CA VAL A 353 29.60 -4.43 -12.18
C VAL A 353 28.71 -3.33 -12.73
N TYR A 354 28.10 -2.53 -11.85
CA TYR A 354 27.10 -1.53 -12.24
C TYR A 354 27.31 -0.18 -11.56
N SER A 355 26.89 0.89 -12.23
CA SER A 355 26.78 2.23 -11.65
C SER A 355 25.43 2.41 -10.95
N SER A 356 25.33 3.32 -9.98
CA SER A 356 24.02 3.64 -9.37
C SER A 356 23.03 4.13 -10.43
N LEU A 357 21.79 3.64 -10.36
CA LEU A 357 20.69 3.82 -11.32
C LEU A 357 20.88 3.13 -12.69
N GLU A 358 21.89 2.26 -12.85
CA GLU A 358 22.05 1.42 -14.04
C GLU A 358 21.01 0.29 -14.06
N GLN A 359 20.45 0.02 -15.24
CA GLN A 359 19.51 -1.08 -15.43
C GLN A 359 20.27 -2.40 -15.69
N ILE A 360 19.98 -3.43 -14.90
CA ILE A 360 20.47 -4.80 -15.11
C ILE A 360 19.33 -5.67 -15.57
N ASN A 361 19.55 -6.37 -16.68
CA ASN A 361 18.62 -7.35 -17.20
C ASN A 361 19.07 -8.75 -16.77
N VAL A 362 18.13 -9.52 -16.23
CA VAL A 362 18.30 -10.92 -15.81
C VAL A 362 17.54 -11.81 -16.77
N THR A 363 18.23 -12.78 -17.36
CA THR A 363 17.66 -13.72 -18.34
C THR A 363 17.88 -15.16 -17.92
N TRP A 364 16.96 -16.05 -18.28
CA TRP A 364 17.07 -17.47 -17.97
C TRP A 364 16.42 -18.34 -19.05
N ILE A 365 16.70 -19.65 -19.01
CA ILE A 365 16.04 -20.62 -19.88
C ILE A 365 14.83 -21.18 -19.12
N PRO A 366 13.59 -21.02 -19.62
CA PRO A 366 12.41 -21.61 -19.00
C PRO A 366 12.50 -23.14 -19.01
N ILE A 367 12.36 -23.75 -17.84
CA ILE A 367 12.48 -25.21 -17.66
C ILE A 367 11.13 -25.91 -17.42
N PHE A 368 10.10 -25.20 -16.95
CA PHE A 368 8.74 -25.71 -16.70
C PHE A 368 7.69 -24.59 -16.82
N THR A 369 6.40 -24.92 -16.73
CA THR A 369 5.35 -23.90 -16.51
C THR A 369 5.50 -23.37 -15.08
N PRO A 370 5.83 -22.08 -14.88
CA PRO A 370 6.05 -21.52 -13.56
C PRO A 370 4.75 -21.48 -12.75
N CYS A 371 4.85 -21.63 -11.43
CA CYS A 371 3.74 -21.32 -10.55
C CYS A 371 3.46 -19.80 -10.57
N ILE A 372 2.24 -19.41 -10.23
CA ILE A 372 1.85 -17.98 -10.19
C ILE A 372 2.70 -17.16 -9.20
N ASP A 373 3.44 -17.84 -8.33
CA ASP A 373 4.24 -17.27 -7.26
C ASP A 373 5.73 -17.54 -7.35
N ASP A 374 6.17 -18.13 -8.46
CA ASP A 374 7.57 -18.26 -8.78
C ASP A 374 8.17 -16.87 -8.95
N PHE A 375 9.36 -16.63 -8.39
CA PHE A 375 9.93 -15.29 -8.39
C PHE A 375 11.45 -15.31 -8.49
N ILE A 376 11.99 -14.22 -9.03
CA ILE A 376 13.40 -13.89 -8.94
C ILE A 376 13.53 -12.75 -7.94
N GLY A 377 14.33 -12.97 -6.89
CA GLY A 377 14.65 -11.95 -5.90
C GLY A 377 16.11 -11.50 -6.00
N ILE A 378 16.37 -10.28 -5.56
CA ILE A 378 17.71 -9.72 -5.32
C ILE A 378 18.10 -10.02 -3.87
N TYR A 379 19.26 -10.60 -3.65
CA TYR A 379 19.73 -10.96 -2.31
C TYR A 379 21.11 -10.39 -2.05
N PHE A 380 21.37 -10.01 -0.81
CA PHE A 380 22.74 -9.89 -0.34
C PHE A 380 23.39 -11.28 -0.30
N THR A 381 24.65 -11.38 -0.74
CA THR A 381 25.33 -12.66 -0.91
C THR A 381 25.46 -13.48 0.39
N GLU A 382 25.47 -12.81 1.54
CA GLU A 382 25.54 -13.40 2.87
C GLU A 382 24.23 -14.04 3.34
N ILE A 383 23.10 -13.74 2.69
CA ILE A 383 21.81 -14.36 3.03
C ILE A 383 21.84 -15.83 2.60
N PRO A 384 21.61 -16.78 3.50
CA PRO A 384 21.58 -18.20 3.16
C PRO A 384 20.52 -18.53 2.09
N PHE A 385 20.79 -19.51 1.23
CA PHE A 385 19.81 -19.95 0.21
C PHE A 385 18.52 -20.48 0.82
N ASN A 386 18.56 -20.89 2.09
CA ASN A 386 17.39 -21.37 2.80
C ASN A 386 16.44 -20.27 3.28
N LYS A 387 16.72 -19.01 2.95
CA LYS A 387 15.89 -17.87 3.29
C LYS A 387 15.31 -17.22 2.02
N ALA A 388 14.39 -17.92 1.35
CA ALA A 388 13.75 -17.41 0.14
C ALA A 388 12.96 -16.11 0.38
N CYS A 389 12.61 -15.78 1.62
CA CYS A 389 11.84 -14.59 1.95
C CYS A 389 12.70 -13.34 2.21
N ASP A 390 14.01 -13.53 2.36
CA ASP A 390 14.94 -12.48 2.81
C ASP A 390 15.60 -11.80 1.59
N TYR A 391 14.81 -11.56 0.53
CA TYR A 391 15.25 -10.75 -0.61
C TYR A 391 15.21 -9.27 -0.24
N PHE A 392 15.93 -8.43 -0.98
CA PHE A 392 15.85 -6.97 -0.96
C PHE A 392 14.68 -6.48 -1.83
N ASP A 393 14.63 -6.97 -3.07
CA ASP A 393 13.59 -6.68 -4.06
C ASP A 393 13.29 -7.96 -4.86
N TYR A 394 12.16 -8.02 -5.57
CA TYR A 394 11.74 -9.21 -6.29
C TYR A 394 10.79 -8.89 -7.44
N GLU A 395 10.69 -9.83 -8.38
CA GLU A 395 9.67 -9.82 -9.42
C GLU A 395 9.12 -11.24 -9.63
N PHE A 396 7.81 -11.33 -9.84
CA PHE A 396 7.16 -12.59 -10.16
C PHE A 396 7.41 -12.98 -11.60
N ILE A 397 7.62 -14.28 -11.81
CA ILE A 397 7.80 -14.85 -13.14
C ILE A 397 6.44 -15.11 -13.75
N LYS A 398 6.18 -14.51 -14.92
CA LYS A 398 4.97 -14.79 -15.70
C LYS A 398 5.21 -15.95 -16.67
N ASN A 399 4.13 -16.61 -17.05
CA ASN A 399 4.21 -17.69 -18.05
C ASN A 399 4.76 -17.14 -19.38
N GLN A 400 5.76 -17.83 -19.96
CA GLN A 400 6.51 -17.43 -21.16
C GLN A 400 7.47 -16.23 -20.99
N GLU A 401 7.68 -15.73 -19.78
CA GLU A 401 8.69 -14.71 -19.49
C GLU A 401 10.07 -15.35 -19.30
N ASN A 402 11.10 -14.67 -19.80
CA ASN A 402 12.50 -15.11 -19.70
C ASN A 402 13.49 -13.95 -19.49
N LEU A 403 12.96 -12.78 -19.15
CA LEU A 403 13.69 -11.53 -18.98
C LEU A 403 12.99 -10.68 -17.93
N ILE A 404 13.72 -10.24 -16.91
CA ILE A 404 13.27 -9.20 -15.96
C ILE A 404 14.37 -8.14 -15.87
N SER A 405 13.98 -6.88 -15.71
CA SER A 405 14.91 -5.75 -15.60
C SER A 405 14.77 -5.08 -14.24
N TRP A 406 15.89 -4.82 -13.57
CA TRP A 406 15.93 -4.00 -12.36
C TRP A 406 16.76 -2.75 -12.56
N GLN A 407 16.29 -1.64 -12.00
CA GLN A 407 17.11 -0.44 -11.85
C GLN A 407 17.87 -0.53 -10.53
N MET A 408 19.19 -0.62 -10.60
CA MET A 408 20.01 -0.89 -9.42
C MET A 408 20.38 0.38 -8.68
N ILE A 409 20.43 0.32 -7.35
CA ILE A 409 21.03 1.36 -6.52
C ILE A 409 22.30 0.83 -5.84
N ASN A 410 23.22 1.73 -5.50
CA ASN A 410 24.46 1.36 -4.80
C ASN A 410 24.16 1.09 -3.31
N LEU A 411 23.78 -0.16 -3.00
CA LEU A 411 23.56 -0.66 -1.63
C LEU A 411 24.86 -1.00 -0.88
N ARG A 412 26.03 -0.63 -1.43
CA ARG A 412 27.34 -0.83 -0.78
C ARG A 412 27.65 -2.30 -0.43
N ARG A 413 27.06 -3.24 -1.17
CA ARG A 413 27.18 -4.69 -0.91
C ARG A 413 27.18 -5.47 -2.22
N SER A 414 27.75 -6.66 -2.16
CA SER A 414 27.63 -7.65 -3.24
C SER A 414 26.23 -8.25 -3.23
N LEU A 415 25.64 -8.38 -4.42
CA LEU A 415 24.29 -8.88 -4.62
C LEU A 415 24.30 -10.08 -5.59
N GLU A 416 23.25 -10.86 -5.56
CA GLU A 416 22.97 -11.85 -6.59
C GLU A 416 21.45 -12.00 -6.79
N PHE A 417 21.05 -12.39 -8.00
CA PHE A 417 19.67 -12.75 -8.30
C PHE A 417 19.47 -14.23 -8.02
N ARG A 418 18.36 -14.60 -7.40
CA ARG A 418 18.03 -16.00 -7.10
C ARG A 418 16.60 -16.29 -7.52
N TYR A 419 16.42 -17.42 -8.21
CA TYR A 419 15.12 -17.93 -8.61
C TYR A 419 14.66 -18.99 -7.61
N TYR A 420 13.49 -18.75 -7.03
CA TYR A 420 12.74 -19.70 -6.22
C TYR A 420 11.43 -20.10 -6.90
N SER A 421 11.10 -21.38 -6.86
CA SER A 421 9.86 -21.94 -7.38
C SER A 421 9.24 -22.91 -6.39
N ARG A 422 7.91 -23.00 -6.35
CA ARG A 422 7.24 -24.06 -5.58
C ARG A 422 7.33 -25.41 -6.29
N ASP A 423 6.94 -26.48 -5.61
CA ASP A 423 6.84 -27.79 -6.24
C ASP A 423 5.91 -27.76 -7.48
N HIS A 424 5.99 -28.76 -8.36
CA HIS A 424 5.21 -28.80 -9.61
C HIS A 424 3.68 -28.74 -9.41
N ASN A 425 3.19 -28.87 -8.17
CA ASN A 425 1.79 -28.75 -7.80
C ASN A 425 1.44 -27.37 -7.18
N CYS A 426 2.37 -26.41 -7.19
CA CYS A 426 2.24 -25.05 -6.66
C CYS A 426 1.68 -24.98 -5.23
N SER A 427 2.00 -25.97 -4.39
CA SER A 427 1.37 -26.14 -3.06
C SER A 427 2.36 -26.47 -1.92
N GLY A 428 3.66 -26.57 -2.20
CA GLY A 428 4.72 -26.83 -1.21
C GLY A 428 5.54 -25.61 -0.76
N ASN A 429 6.67 -25.85 -0.09
CA ASN A 429 7.67 -24.83 0.21
C ASN A 429 8.37 -24.36 -1.08
N TYR A 430 8.99 -23.18 -1.03
CA TYR A 430 9.87 -22.77 -2.13
C TYR A 430 11.03 -23.75 -2.28
N SER A 431 11.57 -23.87 -3.48
CA SER A 431 12.80 -24.60 -3.76
C SER A 431 13.72 -23.64 -4.50
N PHE A 432 15.00 -23.63 -4.13
CA PHE A 432 15.99 -22.85 -4.86
C PHE A 432 16.23 -23.54 -6.21
N ILE A 433 16.08 -22.79 -7.30
CA ILE A 433 16.16 -23.28 -8.69
C ILE A 433 17.47 -22.89 -9.37
N GLY A 434 17.99 -21.71 -9.04
CA GLY A 434 19.16 -21.17 -9.70
C GLY A 434 19.48 -19.76 -9.25
N LYS A 435 20.67 -19.30 -9.63
CA LYS A 435 21.13 -17.93 -9.33
C LYS A 435 21.96 -17.33 -10.45
N SER A 436 22.18 -16.03 -10.35
CA SER A 436 23.16 -15.33 -11.16
C SER A 436 24.59 -15.47 -10.60
N VAL A 437 25.56 -15.05 -11.40
CA VAL A 437 26.86 -14.62 -10.86
C VAL A 437 26.66 -13.43 -9.90
N VAL A 438 27.61 -13.26 -8.97
CA VAL A 438 27.62 -12.11 -8.06
C VAL A 438 27.79 -10.83 -8.86
N ILE A 439 26.97 -9.83 -8.53
CA ILE A 439 27.06 -8.47 -9.04
C ILE A 439 27.45 -7.50 -7.92
N GLN A 440 28.05 -6.37 -8.27
CA GLN A 440 28.43 -5.36 -7.28
C GLN A 440 28.50 -3.95 -7.88
N PRO A 441 28.39 -2.90 -7.07
CA PRO A 441 28.63 -1.53 -7.51
C PRO A 441 30.05 -1.35 -8.05
N LEU A 442 30.23 -0.46 -9.03
CA LEU A 442 31.53 -0.08 -9.59
C LEU A 442 32.51 0.39 -8.52
N ASN A 443 32.02 1.16 -7.56
CA ASN A 443 32.74 1.52 -6.35
C ASN A 443 31.81 1.37 -5.15
N ILE A 444 32.10 0.38 -4.30
CA ILE A 444 31.32 0.11 -3.09
C ILE A 444 31.44 1.22 -2.04
N ASN A 445 32.52 2.01 -2.09
CA ASN A 445 32.77 3.16 -1.22
C ASN A 445 32.44 4.50 -1.89
N GLU A 446 31.74 4.48 -3.03
CA GLU A 446 31.32 5.71 -3.70
C GLU A 446 30.56 6.62 -2.73
N PRO A 447 30.93 7.92 -2.62
CA PRO A 447 30.12 8.89 -1.89
C PRO A 447 28.72 9.02 -2.49
N THR A 448 27.73 8.53 -1.77
CA THR A 448 26.30 8.53 -2.14
C THR A 448 25.48 9.34 -1.14
N HIS A 449 24.20 9.54 -1.43
CA HIS A 449 23.25 10.26 -0.57
C HIS A 449 23.70 11.68 -0.23
N ILE A 450 24.38 12.35 -1.17
CA ILE A 450 24.93 13.68 -0.95
C ILE A 450 23.79 14.67 -0.76
N HIS A 451 23.76 15.37 0.37
CA HIS A 451 22.74 16.37 0.67
C HIS A 451 23.26 17.50 1.55
N LEU A 452 22.56 18.64 1.47
CA LEU A 452 22.91 19.88 2.13
C LEU A 452 21.87 20.25 3.20
N ALA A 453 22.31 20.90 4.26
CA ALA A 453 21.43 21.52 5.26
C ALA A 453 22.09 22.78 5.84
N TYR A 454 21.30 23.75 6.29
CA TYR A 454 21.85 24.94 6.94
C TYR A 454 22.44 24.63 8.32
N GLY A 455 23.53 25.31 8.66
CA GLY A 455 24.05 25.35 10.03
C GLY A 455 23.40 26.44 10.88
N ASP A 456 23.94 26.63 12.08
CA ASP A 456 23.46 27.62 13.06
C ASP A 456 23.62 29.05 12.55
N ARG A 457 24.78 29.36 11.97
CA ARG A 457 25.08 30.70 11.47
C ARG A 457 24.83 30.84 9.98
N ILE A 458 24.60 32.07 9.53
CA ILE A 458 24.25 32.35 8.12
C ILE A 458 25.37 32.00 7.13
N ASP A 459 26.60 31.91 7.64
CA ASP A 459 27.84 31.53 6.94
C ASP A 459 28.16 30.03 7.04
N GLU A 460 27.22 29.21 7.52
CA GLU A 460 27.42 27.77 7.74
C GLU A 460 26.51 26.87 6.90
N MET A 461 27.09 25.79 6.38
CA MET A 461 26.42 24.76 5.58
C MET A 461 26.93 23.37 5.97
N PHE A 462 26.03 22.47 6.29
CA PHE A 462 26.33 21.05 6.39
C PHE A 462 26.33 20.41 5.00
N ILE A 463 27.32 19.54 4.78
CA ILE A 463 27.39 18.63 3.65
C ILE A 463 27.49 17.23 4.21
N SER A 464 26.50 16.40 3.88
CA SER A 464 26.42 15.02 4.35
C SER A 464 26.45 14.05 3.18
N TYR A 465 27.07 12.89 3.38
CA TYR A 465 27.13 11.80 2.40
C TYR A 465 27.34 10.46 3.09
N LEU A 466 27.19 9.37 2.35
CA LEU A 466 27.28 7.99 2.83
C LEU A 466 28.35 7.21 2.07
N THR A 467 29.12 6.37 2.77
CA THR A 467 30.00 5.35 2.17
C THR A 467 29.90 4.02 2.92
N ASN A 468 30.63 2.99 2.46
CA ASN A 468 30.70 1.69 3.13
C ASN A 468 31.82 1.59 4.19
N SER A 469 32.57 2.67 4.46
CA SER A 469 33.70 2.58 5.40
C SER A 469 33.95 3.88 6.16
N SER A 470 34.31 3.75 7.43
CA SER A 470 34.73 4.83 8.32
C SER A 470 36.25 4.89 8.54
N GLU A 471 37.04 4.14 7.76
CA GLU A 471 38.49 4.02 7.98
C GLU A 471 39.24 5.35 7.80
N TYR A 472 38.75 6.21 6.89
CA TYR A 472 39.38 7.48 6.55
C TYR A 472 38.54 8.67 7.02
N ILE A 473 39.24 9.76 7.32
CA ILE A 473 38.60 11.02 7.70
C ILE A 473 37.85 11.57 6.49
N PRO A 474 36.53 11.78 6.56
CA PRO A 474 35.76 12.28 5.44
C PRO A 474 36.17 13.72 5.10
N GLN A 475 36.21 14.05 3.81
CA GLN A 475 36.64 15.36 3.33
C GLN A 475 35.65 15.97 2.34
N CYS A 476 35.61 17.29 2.34
CA CYS A 476 34.98 18.10 1.31
C CYS A 476 36.02 19.05 0.72
N GLN A 477 36.22 18.99 -0.59
CA GLN A 477 37.00 19.98 -1.35
C GLN A 477 36.03 20.95 -2.01
N TYR A 478 36.28 22.25 -1.88
CA TYR A 478 35.38 23.28 -2.40
C TYR A 478 36.11 24.53 -2.90
N GLY A 479 35.44 25.33 -3.71
CA GLY A 479 36.00 26.52 -4.33
C GLY A 479 34.99 27.32 -5.14
N PHE A 480 35.46 28.37 -5.82
CA PHE A 480 34.60 29.26 -6.62
C PHE A 480 34.49 28.84 -8.09
N HIS A 481 35.18 27.78 -8.51
CA HIS A 481 35.14 27.27 -9.88
C HIS A 481 35.29 25.74 -9.86
N PRO A 482 34.59 24.99 -10.73
CA PRO A 482 34.60 23.52 -10.71
C PRO A 482 35.99 22.91 -10.98
N SER A 483 36.89 23.61 -11.67
CA SER A 483 38.26 23.14 -11.90
C SER A 483 39.27 23.55 -10.82
N LEU A 484 38.86 24.35 -9.82
CA LEU A 484 39.75 24.95 -8.80
C LEU A 484 39.11 24.89 -7.41
N LEU A 485 39.17 23.72 -6.78
CA LEU A 485 38.67 23.46 -5.41
C LEU A 485 39.79 23.69 -4.38
N ASN A 486 40.16 24.95 -4.17
CA ASN A 486 41.34 25.33 -3.38
C ASN A 486 41.17 25.21 -1.86
N PHE A 487 39.96 24.97 -1.37
CA PHE A 487 39.67 24.80 0.04
C PHE A 487 39.34 23.34 0.34
N SER A 488 39.71 22.88 1.54
CA SER A 488 39.37 21.54 2.02
C SER A 488 38.93 21.61 3.49
N LYS A 489 37.95 20.80 3.86
CA LYS A 489 37.44 20.69 5.23
C LYS A 489 37.21 19.21 5.56
N ASN A 490 37.63 18.81 6.75
CA ASN A 490 37.39 17.48 7.28
C ASN A 490 36.05 17.43 8.01
N GLY A 491 35.45 16.25 8.02
CA GLY A 491 34.19 15.96 8.71
C GLY A 491 34.31 14.95 9.84
N SER A 492 33.15 14.50 10.27
CA SER A 492 32.97 13.41 11.23
C SER A 492 32.18 12.27 10.59
N THR A 493 32.26 11.08 11.19
CA THR A 493 31.59 9.88 10.70
C THR A 493 30.79 9.24 11.83
N ILE A 494 29.54 8.88 11.54
CA ILE A 494 28.62 8.17 12.44
C ILE A 494 27.95 7.01 11.71
N THR A 495 27.34 6.10 12.47
CA THR A 495 26.47 5.04 11.96
C THR A 495 25.51 4.64 13.08
N TYR A 496 24.51 3.82 12.76
CA TYR A 496 23.60 3.22 13.73
C TYR A 496 23.40 1.75 13.41
N LYS A 497 22.95 1.00 14.42
CA LYS A 497 22.74 -0.45 14.39
C LYS A 497 21.28 -0.77 14.68
N ALA A 498 20.87 -2.00 14.39
CA ALA A 498 19.56 -2.50 14.77
C ALA A 498 19.30 -2.36 16.27
N SER A 499 20.32 -2.51 17.11
CA SER A 499 20.24 -2.35 18.56
C SER A 499 19.97 -0.92 19.04
N ASP A 500 20.11 0.07 18.16
CA ASP A 500 19.85 1.46 18.48
C ASP A 500 18.38 1.83 18.23
N MET A 501 17.59 0.94 17.62
CA MET A 501 16.17 1.13 17.28
C MET A 501 15.26 0.71 18.45
N CYS A 502 14.06 1.30 18.53
CA CYS A 502 13.18 1.13 19.67
C CYS A 502 12.34 -0.16 19.64
N GLU A 503 11.79 -0.56 18.49
CA GLU A 503 10.81 -1.66 18.42
C GLU A 503 11.08 -2.71 17.34
N GLU A 504 10.32 -3.81 17.42
CA GLU A 504 10.36 -4.92 16.46
C GLU A 504 10.14 -4.42 15.02
N ARG A 505 10.77 -5.09 14.05
CA ARG A 505 11.00 -4.68 12.66
C ARG A 505 12.26 -3.83 12.50
N ALA A 506 12.31 -2.60 13.01
CA ALA A 506 13.53 -1.79 12.91
C ALA A 506 14.70 -2.34 13.74
N ASN A 507 14.44 -3.01 14.86
CA ASN A 507 15.50 -3.58 15.69
C ASN A 507 15.92 -5.02 15.32
N ILE A 508 15.37 -5.57 14.23
CA ILE A 508 15.71 -6.91 13.72
C ILE A 508 16.52 -6.77 12.43
N SER A 509 17.73 -7.32 12.42
CA SER A 509 18.52 -7.41 11.18
C SER A 509 17.86 -8.32 10.14
N GLY A 510 17.72 -7.82 8.92
CA GLY A 510 17.22 -8.57 7.77
C GLY A 510 16.91 -7.64 6.59
N PRO A 511 16.95 -8.14 5.35
CA PRO A 511 16.75 -7.31 4.15
C PRO A 511 15.37 -6.63 4.06
N GLN A 512 14.35 -7.23 4.69
CA GLN A 512 12.99 -6.69 4.81
C GLN A 512 12.75 -5.91 6.12
N ASN A 513 13.82 -5.66 6.88
CA ASN A 513 13.84 -5.02 8.19
C ASN A 513 15.06 -4.07 8.22
N PHE A 514 15.87 -4.14 9.27
CA PHE A 514 17.12 -3.43 9.35
C PHE A 514 18.21 -4.00 8.43
N ILE A 515 18.78 -3.12 7.61
CA ILE A 515 20.05 -3.35 6.94
C ILE A 515 21.07 -2.36 7.49
N ASP A 516 22.34 -2.77 7.52
CA ASP A 516 23.42 -1.86 7.89
C ASP A 516 23.44 -0.68 6.90
N PRO A 517 23.29 0.56 7.39
CA PRO A 517 23.22 1.71 6.51
C PRO A 517 24.59 2.08 5.94
N GLY A 518 25.70 1.52 6.42
CA GLY A 518 27.05 2.02 6.15
C GLY A 518 27.41 3.17 7.09
N TYR A 519 28.24 4.09 6.61
CA TYR A 519 28.79 5.17 7.43
C TYR A 519 28.41 6.53 6.87
N MET A 520 27.76 7.33 7.72
CA MET A 520 27.27 8.66 7.41
C MET A 520 28.32 9.68 7.80
N HIS A 521 28.71 10.51 6.85
CA HIS A 521 29.76 11.50 7.00
C HIS A 521 29.17 12.90 6.93
N THR A 522 29.60 13.77 7.82
CA THR A 522 29.12 15.16 7.88
C THR A 522 30.28 16.12 7.98
N ILE A 523 30.28 17.12 7.08
CA ILE A 523 31.21 18.24 7.07
C ILE A 523 30.42 19.52 7.33
N LEU A 524 30.89 20.34 8.28
CA LEU A 524 30.41 21.70 8.48
C LEU A 524 31.34 22.68 7.77
N LEU A 525 30.87 23.27 6.67
CA LEU A 525 31.52 24.42 6.06
C LEU A 525 31.15 25.68 6.82
N GLN A 526 32.13 26.58 6.99
CA GLN A 526 32.00 27.82 7.76
C GLN A 526 32.64 28.97 6.98
N ASP A 527 32.41 30.21 7.42
CA ASP A 527 32.92 31.42 6.79
C ASP A 527 32.48 31.57 5.31
N LEU A 528 31.32 31.01 4.96
CA LEU A 528 30.74 31.11 3.63
C LEU A 528 30.15 32.50 3.39
N ARG A 529 30.45 33.07 2.23
CA ARG A 529 29.92 34.38 1.84
C ARG A 529 28.45 34.24 1.41
N PRO A 530 27.54 35.09 1.89
CA PRO A 530 26.14 35.10 1.43
C PRO A 530 26.04 35.24 -0.08
N LEU A 531 25.02 34.64 -0.68
CA LEU A 531 24.73 34.68 -2.13
C LEU A 531 25.92 34.29 -3.04
N THR A 532 26.89 33.54 -2.51
CA THR A 532 28.05 33.09 -3.27
C THR A 532 27.89 31.62 -3.63
N THR A 533 28.10 31.30 -4.91
CA THR A 533 28.10 29.91 -5.38
C THR A 533 29.45 29.26 -5.10
N TYR A 534 29.39 28.09 -4.48
CA TYR A 534 30.53 27.23 -4.22
C TYR A 534 30.37 25.93 -4.99
N TYR A 535 31.44 25.52 -5.66
CA TYR A 535 31.58 24.19 -6.24
C TYR A 535 32.24 23.28 -5.23
N TYR A 536 31.81 22.04 -5.12
CA TYR A 536 32.32 21.11 -4.13
C TYR A 536 32.28 19.65 -4.59
N ARG A 537 33.11 18.82 -3.97
CA ARG A 537 33.05 17.35 -4.03
C ARG A 537 33.40 16.76 -2.67
N VAL A 538 32.87 15.59 -2.37
CA VAL A 538 33.09 14.87 -1.11
C VAL A 538 33.72 13.51 -1.37
N GLY A 539 34.42 12.97 -0.38
CA GLY A 539 35.10 11.68 -0.48
C GLY A 539 36.54 11.74 0.02
N THR A 540 37.37 10.81 -0.43
CA THR A 540 38.80 10.76 -0.15
C THR A 540 39.58 10.23 -1.36
N ASP A 541 40.91 10.35 -1.35
CA ASP A 541 41.74 9.78 -2.42
C ASP A 541 41.70 8.24 -2.40
N GLU A 542 41.46 7.63 -1.22
CA GLU A 542 41.42 6.17 -1.02
C GLU A 542 40.09 5.55 -1.45
N HIS A 543 38.96 6.21 -1.18
CA HIS A 543 37.61 5.71 -1.50
C HIS A 543 37.00 6.32 -2.76
N GLY A 544 37.68 7.29 -3.35
CA GLY A 544 37.22 8.05 -4.50
C GLY A 544 36.40 9.28 -4.10
N TRP A 545 36.34 10.20 -5.06
CA TRP A 545 35.62 11.46 -4.93
C TRP A 545 34.28 11.39 -5.66
N SER A 546 33.27 12.06 -5.11
CA SER A 546 32.02 12.32 -5.81
C SER A 546 32.23 13.13 -7.09
N SER A 547 31.19 13.17 -7.92
CA SER A 547 31.06 14.24 -8.93
C SER A 547 31.11 15.62 -8.26
N ILE A 548 31.45 16.64 -9.05
CA ILE A 548 31.44 18.03 -8.59
C ILE A 548 30.01 18.56 -8.64
N TYR A 549 29.52 19.01 -7.48
CA TYR A 549 28.25 19.68 -7.30
C TYR A 549 28.48 21.17 -7.05
N SER A 550 27.40 21.94 -6.98
CA SER A 550 27.45 23.35 -6.61
C SER A 550 26.23 23.74 -5.79
N PHE A 551 26.42 24.64 -4.83
CA PHE A 551 25.35 25.27 -4.07
C PHE A 551 25.61 26.77 -3.93
N THR A 552 24.57 27.55 -3.67
CA THR A 552 24.68 28.98 -3.35
C THR A 552 24.37 29.17 -1.86
N ASN A 553 25.26 29.82 -1.12
CA ASN A 553 24.99 30.07 0.30
C ASN A 553 23.81 31.04 0.46
N ARG A 554 23.06 30.88 1.56
CA ARG A 554 21.83 31.64 1.81
C ARG A 554 22.07 33.16 1.88
N PRO A 555 21.08 33.96 1.45
CA PRO A 555 21.08 35.40 1.67
C PRO A 555 21.11 35.75 3.17
N ALA A 556 21.76 36.87 3.47
CA ALA A 556 22.03 37.30 4.84
C ALA A 556 21.24 38.52 5.30
N ASN A 557 20.56 39.22 4.38
CA ASN A 557 19.85 40.45 4.70
C ASN A 557 18.39 40.43 4.24
N SER A 558 17.58 41.29 4.87
CA SER A 558 16.13 41.38 4.66
C SER A 558 15.71 41.81 3.25
N ASN A 559 16.65 42.34 2.46
CA ASN A 559 16.35 42.92 1.15
C ASN A 559 16.59 41.91 0.02
N GLU A 560 17.25 40.80 0.31
CA GLU A 560 17.51 39.72 -0.64
C GLU A 560 16.27 38.82 -0.73
N GLU A 561 15.78 38.60 -1.94
CA GLU A 561 14.60 37.78 -2.17
C GLU A 561 14.96 36.29 -2.05
N VAL A 562 13.99 35.50 -1.62
CA VAL A 562 14.13 34.05 -1.45
C VAL A 562 13.02 33.32 -2.19
N TYR A 563 13.35 32.14 -2.71
CA TYR A 563 12.40 31.29 -3.41
C TYR A 563 12.54 29.85 -2.93
N LEU A 564 11.51 29.34 -2.27
CA LEU A 564 11.51 28.06 -1.57
C LEU A 564 10.56 27.08 -2.25
N ILE A 565 10.78 25.79 -1.97
CA ILE A 565 9.82 24.72 -2.23
C ILE A 565 9.37 24.17 -0.88
N ALA A 566 8.09 23.84 -0.72
CA ALA A 566 7.58 23.23 0.49
C ALA A 566 6.53 22.14 0.21
N TYR A 567 6.64 21.01 0.91
CA TYR A 567 5.67 19.91 0.93
C TYR A 567 5.92 18.97 2.13
N GLY A 568 4.99 18.06 2.41
CA GLY A 568 5.21 16.89 3.28
C GLY A 568 4.75 15.60 2.60
N ASP A 569 5.01 14.45 3.24
CA ASP A 569 4.39 13.16 2.88
C ASP A 569 4.77 12.66 1.46
N MET A 570 6.04 12.85 1.07
CA MET A 570 6.47 12.51 -0.30
C MET A 570 6.71 11.01 -0.48
N GLY A 571 7.40 10.36 0.45
CA GLY A 571 7.81 8.97 0.28
C GLY A 571 8.70 8.70 -0.93
N LEU A 572 8.63 7.46 -1.42
CA LEU A 572 9.52 6.87 -2.40
C LEU A 572 8.74 6.40 -3.63
N SER A 573 9.17 6.80 -4.83
CA SER A 573 8.67 6.20 -6.07
C SER A 573 9.33 4.84 -6.32
N PRO A 574 8.60 3.81 -6.81
CA PRO A 574 7.18 3.81 -7.19
C PRO A 574 6.25 3.33 -6.07
N VAL A 575 6.73 3.24 -4.82
CA VAL A 575 5.95 2.78 -3.66
C VAL A 575 4.79 3.74 -3.40
N GLU A 576 5.10 5.02 -3.26
CA GLU A 576 4.15 6.12 -3.19
C GLU A 576 3.86 6.65 -4.61
N PRO A 577 2.59 6.61 -5.06
CA PRO A 577 2.23 6.86 -6.46
C PRO A 577 2.46 8.32 -6.90
N GLY A 578 2.34 9.30 -5.99
CA GLY A 578 2.55 10.71 -6.33
C GLY A 578 4.03 11.14 -6.36
N ALA A 579 4.92 10.38 -5.72
CA ALA A 579 6.31 10.78 -5.49
C ALA A 579 7.10 11.03 -6.79
N LYS A 580 6.84 10.22 -7.83
CA LYS A 580 7.59 10.31 -9.10
C LYS A 580 7.48 11.68 -9.75
N LEU A 581 6.26 12.18 -9.89
CA LEU A 581 6.00 13.43 -10.60
C LEU A 581 6.54 14.63 -9.81
N ILE A 582 6.40 14.63 -8.47
CA ILE A 582 7.04 15.65 -7.62
C ILE A 582 8.53 15.73 -7.88
N ILE A 583 9.23 14.60 -7.81
CA ILE A 583 10.68 14.58 -7.95
C ILE A 583 11.09 15.10 -9.33
N ASP A 584 10.38 14.72 -10.39
CA ASP A 584 10.67 15.20 -11.74
C ASP A 584 10.45 16.73 -11.87
N HIS A 585 9.36 17.26 -11.30
CA HIS A 585 9.05 18.70 -11.30
C HIS A 585 10.04 19.50 -10.45
N VAL A 586 10.27 19.08 -9.21
CA VAL A 586 11.19 19.75 -8.26
C VAL A 586 12.61 19.73 -8.80
N LYS A 587 13.07 18.61 -9.37
CA LYS A 587 14.39 18.53 -10.02
C LYS A 587 14.50 19.52 -11.18
N THR A 588 13.47 19.62 -12.02
CA THR A 588 13.43 20.58 -13.14
C THR A 588 13.45 22.02 -12.63
N LEU A 589 12.69 22.31 -11.57
CA LEU A 589 12.61 23.65 -10.97
C LEU A 589 13.96 24.06 -10.35
N VAL A 590 14.62 23.18 -9.61
CA VAL A 590 15.96 23.43 -9.03
C VAL A 590 17.04 23.63 -10.10
N GLN A 591 16.86 23.07 -11.29
CA GLN A 591 17.78 23.28 -12.42
C GLN A 591 17.50 24.56 -13.20
N SER A 592 16.26 25.06 -13.20
CA SER A 592 15.82 26.18 -14.03
C SER A 592 15.63 27.49 -13.28
N ALA A 593 15.47 27.44 -11.94
CA ALA A 593 15.26 28.60 -11.09
C ALA A 593 16.27 28.65 -9.93
N ASN A 594 16.45 29.85 -9.36
CA ASN A 594 17.33 30.05 -8.21
C ASN A 594 16.61 29.69 -6.90
N ILE A 595 16.37 28.39 -6.69
CA ILE A 595 15.75 27.87 -5.47
C ILE A 595 16.74 28.01 -4.30
N THR A 596 16.28 28.63 -3.22
CA THR A 596 17.08 28.95 -2.03
C THR A 596 17.22 27.74 -1.11
N CYS A 597 16.12 27.07 -0.77
CA CYS A 597 16.09 25.78 -0.09
C CYS A 597 14.73 25.10 -0.26
N LEU A 598 14.64 23.85 0.21
CA LEU A 598 13.43 23.04 0.25
C LEU A 598 13.05 22.74 1.70
N LEU A 599 11.75 22.77 1.98
CA LEU A 599 11.11 22.44 3.25
C LEU A 599 10.31 21.12 3.10
N HIS A 600 10.75 20.03 3.73
CA HIS A 600 10.04 18.75 3.76
C HIS A 600 9.46 18.50 5.16
N ILE A 601 8.15 18.66 5.32
CA ILE A 601 7.48 18.70 6.63
C ILE A 601 6.99 17.30 7.08
N GLY A 602 7.93 16.45 7.48
CA GLY A 602 7.64 15.12 8.03
C GLY A 602 7.15 14.10 7.00
N ASP A 603 7.11 12.84 7.42
CA ASP A 603 6.78 11.67 6.62
C ASP A 603 7.64 11.57 5.36
N ILE A 604 8.92 11.32 5.61
CA ILE A 604 10.00 11.50 4.66
C ILE A 604 10.02 10.34 3.67
N SER A 605 10.26 9.12 4.16
CA SER A 605 10.52 7.95 3.31
C SER A 605 9.47 6.85 3.43
N TYR A 606 8.62 6.89 4.47
CA TYR A 606 7.75 5.78 4.87
C TYR A 606 8.50 4.43 5.02
N ALA A 607 9.79 4.47 5.39
CA ALA A 607 10.60 3.27 5.57
C ALA A 607 10.03 2.32 6.63
N ARG A 608 9.50 2.86 7.73
CA ARG A 608 8.76 2.14 8.77
C ARG A 608 9.50 0.87 9.25
N GLY A 609 10.81 1.00 9.47
CA GLY A 609 11.71 -0.07 9.93
C GLY A 609 12.38 -0.87 8.82
N ILE A 610 12.10 -0.59 7.53
CA ILE A 610 12.81 -1.20 6.39
C ILE A 610 13.96 -0.29 5.95
N GLY A 611 15.18 -0.58 6.40
CA GLY A 611 16.36 0.27 6.16
C GLY A 611 16.68 0.49 4.67
N ALA A 612 16.34 -0.48 3.81
CA ALA A 612 16.48 -0.37 2.35
C ALA A 612 15.73 0.83 1.74
N LEU A 613 14.57 1.18 2.29
CA LEU A 613 13.73 2.26 1.76
C LEU A 613 14.36 3.63 2.03
N TRP A 614 15.09 3.78 3.14
CA TRP A 614 15.90 4.98 3.39
C TRP A 614 16.97 5.18 2.32
N ASP A 615 17.66 4.13 1.91
CA ASP A 615 18.70 4.19 0.88
C ASP A 615 18.13 4.56 -0.50
N ALA A 616 16.99 3.96 -0.86
CA ALA A 616 16.27 4.30 -2.07
C ALA A 616 15.79 5.76 -2.05
N PHE A 617 15.22 6.22 -0.93
CA PHE A 617 14.77 7.60 -0.76
C PHE A 617 15.92 8.61 -0.88
N MET A 618 17.04 8.36 -0.20
CA MET A 618 18.19 9.26 -0.24
C MET A 618 18.81 9.32 -1.65
N THR A 619 18.81 8.19 -2.37
CA THR A 619 19.20 8.15 -3.79
C THR A 619 18.24 8.96 -4.66
N GLN A 620 16.93 8.87 -4.40
CA GLN A 620 15.90 9.63 -5.13
C GLN A 620 16.07 11.15 -4.97
N ILE A 621 16.38 11.64 -3.77
CA ILE A 621 16.47 13.08 -3.51
C ILE A 621 17.84 13.69 -3.80
N GLN A 622 18.93 12.90 -3.87
CA GLN A 622 20.29 13.41 -4.09
C GLN A 622 20.42 14.40 -5.28
N PRO A 623 19.77 14.20 -6.44
CA PRO A 623 19.82 15.16 -7.55
C PRO A 623 19.34 16.58 -7.20
N ILE A 624 18.48 16.70 -6.17
CA ILE A 624 17.94 17.95 -5.63
C ILE A 624 18.78 18.38 -4.42
N ALA A 625 18.92 17.50 -3.43
CA ALA A 625 19.49 17.80 -2.12
C ALA A 625 21.01 18.08 -2.17
N ALA A 626 21.73 17.61 -3.20
CA ALA A 626 23.14 17.97 -3.39
C ALA A 626 23.34 19.38 -3.96
N ARG A 627 22.26 20.08 -4.36
CA ARG A 627 22.32 21.41 -4.99
C ARG A 627 21.73 22.51 -4.13
N ILE A 628 20.68 22.20 -3.39
CA ILE A 628 20.01 23.12 -2.47
C ILE A 628 19.88 22.48 -1.08
N PRO A 629 19.89 23.28 0.00
CA PRO A 629 19.61 22.79 1.34
C PRO A 629 18.23 22.13 1.42
N TYR A 630 18.17 20.94 1.98
CA TYR A 630 16.98 20.10 2.13
C TYR A 630 16.62 20.03 3.62
N MET A 631 15.77 20.95 4.07
CA MET A 631 15.43 21.11 5.49
C MET A 631 14.23 20.23 5.83
N VAL A 632 14.33 19.42 6.88
CA VAL A 632 13.32 18.39 7.20
C VAL A 632 12.69 18.59 8.58
N GLY A 633 11.38 18.35 8.69
CA GLY A 633 10.68 18.13 9.95
C GLY A 633 10.50 16.63 10.24
N ILE A 634 10.15 16.29 11.49
CA ILE A 634 9.79 14.93 11.92
C ILE A 634 8.27 14.72 11.79
N GLY A 635 7.85 13.62 11.18
CA GLY A 635 6.47 13.12 11.21
C GLY A 635 6.32 11.85 12.06
N ASN A 636 5.09 11.32 12.10
CA ASN A 636 4.79 10.10 12.87
C ASN A 636 5.47 8.87 12.26
N HIS A 637 5.63 8.80 10.93
CA HIS A 637 6.34 7.67 10.31
C HIS A 637 7.85 7.67 10.54
N GLU A 638 8.42 8.76 11.03
CA GLU A 638 9.80 8.78 11.50
C GLU A 638 9.89 8.42 12.98
N TYR A 639 8.90 8.81 13.80
CA TYR A 639 9.07 8.84 15.26
C TYR A 639 8.18 7.90 16.08
N ASP A 640 6.90 7.74 15.75
CA ASP A 640 5.93 7.09 16.65
C ASP A 640 6.31 5.64 17.00
N HIS A 641 6.46 5.39 18.30
CA HIS A 641 6.82 4.11 18.92
C HIS A 641 6.20 4.01 20.32
N VAL A 642 5.77 2.83 20.78
CA VAL A 642 5.11 2.68 22.11
C VAL A 642 6.03 2.08 23.19
N THR A 643 7.14 1.47 22.79
CA THR A 643 8.16 0.81 23.61
C THR A 643 9.56 1.13 23.10
N GLY A 644 10.60 0.89 23.92
CA GLY A 644 11.99 1.11 23.55
C GLY A 644 12.47 2.55 23.68
N GLY A 645 11.71 3.44 24.34
CA GLY A 645 12.04 4.86 24.51
C GLY A 645 13.37 5.15 25.23
N GLU A 646 14.04 4.17 25.84
CA GLU A 646 15.44 4.30 26.26
C GLU A 646 16.43 4.50 25.11
N HIS A 647 16.02 4.17 23.89
CA HIS A 647 16.76 4.35 22.64
C HIS A 647 16.34 5.60 21.86
N ASP A 648 15.28 6.29 22.31
CA ASP A 648 14.78 7.49 21.65
C ASP A 648 15.82 8.64 21.72
N PRO A 649 16.38 9.09 20.58
CA PRO A 649 17.40 10.12 20.54
C PRO A 649 16.89 11.51 20.90
N SER A 650 15.56 11.72 20.98
CA SER A 650 14.97 12.98 21.43
C SER A 650 15.09 13.20 22.94
N GLY A 651 15.25 12.11 23.71
CA GLY A 651 15.18 12.10 25.15
C GLY A 651 13.77 12.28 25.72
N ALA A 652 12.71 12.02 24.93
CA ALA A 652 11.34 12.08 25.42
C ALA A 652 11.11 11.08 26.58
N PRO A 653 10.36 11.47 27.61
CA PRO A 653 10.18 10.62 28.79
C PRO A 653 9.20 9.48 28.53
N GLY A 654 9.50 8.30 29.09
CA GLY A 654 8.61 7.15 29.08
C GLY A 654 8.93 6.14 27.98
N PRO A 655 8.25 4.97 28.00
CA PRO A 655 8.60 3.86 27.12
C PRO A 655 8.34 4.12 25.63
N GLY A 656 7.48 5.08 25.27
CA GLY A 656 7.19 5.45 23.88
C GLY A 656 7.33 6.95 23.62
N GLY A 657 8.03 7.69 24.49
CA GLY A 657 8.02 9.15 24.44
C GLY A 657 6.61 9.75 24.65
N PHE A 658 6.20 10.70 23.80
CA PHE A 658 4.94 11.44 23.95
C PHE A 658 3.73 10.69 23.41
N HIS A 659 3.00 10.01 24.31
CA HIS A 659 1.78 9.25 23.99
C HIS A 659 0.57 9.67 24.85
N PRO A 660 -0.01 10.86 24.61
CA PRO A 660 -1.21 11.27 25.31
C PRO A 660 -2.44 10.43 24.93
N THR A 661 -3.31 10.15 25.90
CA THR A 661 -4.52 9.30 25.69
C THR A 661 -5.56 9.89 24.73
N TRP A 662 -5.43 11.18 24.38
CA TRP A 662 -6.37 11.87 23.50
C TRP A 662 -5.98 11.83 22.03
N GLY A 663 -4.73 11.50 21.70
CA GLY A 663 -4.21 11.43 20.33
C GLY A 663 -4.06 10.00 19.81
N ASN A 664 -3.81 9.87 18.51
CA ASN A 664 -3.49 8.62 17.80
C ASN A 664 -1.97 8.50 17.60
N TYR A 665 -1.22 8.53 18.69
CA TYR A 665 0.22 8.24 18.68
C TYR A 665 0.40 6.72 18.79
N GLY A 666 1.15 6.14 17.87
CA GLY A 666 1.16 4.69 17.64
C GLY A 666 2.54 4.08 17.43
N GLN A 667 2.61 3.15 16.49
CA GLN A 667 3.86 2.46 16.08
C GLN A 667 4.17 2.76 14.61
N ASP A 668 3.81 3.96 14.17
CA ASP A 668 3.81 4.31 12.75
C ASP A 668 5.21 4.27 12.16
N SER A 669 6.25 4.47 12.98
CA SER A 669 7.64 4.40 12.54
C SER A 669 8.17 2.97 12.34
N GLY A 670 7.39 1.95 12.68
CA GLY A 670 7.85 0.55 12.64
C GLY A 670 9.09 0.28 13.50
N GLY A 671 9.22 1.03 14.61
CA GLY A 671 10.29 0.89 15.59
C GLY A 671 11.52 1.78 15.38
N GLU A 672 11.54 2.62 14.34
CA GLU A 672 12.68 3.52 14.06
C GLU A 672 12.94 4.61 15.10
N CYS A 673 11.90 5.14 15.76
CA CYS A 673 12.01 6.22 16.76
C CYS A 673 12.99 7.35 16.39
N ALA A 674 12.92 7.80 15.14
CA ALA A 674 13.76 8.84 14.52
C ALA A 674 15.26 8.55 14.44
N VAL A 675 15.74 7.35 14.79
CA VAL A 675 17.16 7.00 14.72
C VAL A 675 17.73 7.16 13.31
N PRO A 676 17.09 6.66 12.22
CA PRO A 676 17.58 6.93 10.87
C PRO A 676 17.60 8.42 10.51
N MET A 677 16.60 9.19 10.98
CA MET A 677 16.50 10.62 10.71
C MET A 677 17.67 11.40 11.29
N VAL A 678 17.93 11.26 12.60
CA VAL A 678 18.95 12.05 13.31
C VAL A 678 20.38 11.73 12.88
N HIS A 679 20.60 10.57 12.24
CA HIS A 679 21.90 10.21 11.69
C HIS A 679 22.06 10.66 10.23
N ARG A 680 20.98 10.69 9.44
CA ARG A 680 21.02 11.07 8.02
C ARG A 680 20.98 12.58 7.85
N PHE A 681 20.01 13.25 8.46
CA PHE A 681 19.75 14.68 8.25
C PHE A 681 20.33 15.55 9.35
N HIS A 682 20.52 16.84 9.03
CA HIS A 682 21.07 17.83 9.95
C HIS A 682 20.20 19.08 9.98
N SER A 683 20.14 19.72 11.14
CA SER A 683 19.51 21.01 11.36
C SER A 683 20.42 21.92 12.20
N PRO A 684 20.12 23.21 12.28
CA PRO A 684 20.62 24.06 13.36
C PRO A 684 20.45 23.41 14.74
N SER A 685 21.46 23.57 15.59
CA SER A 685 21.53 23.04 16.95
C SER A 685 20.86 23.92 18.01
N ASN A 686 20.12 24.95 17.57
CA ASN A 686 19.53 25.96 18.45
C ASN A 686 18.27 25.51 19.22
N GLY A 687 17.80 24.28 19.01
CA GLY A 687 16.68 23.66 19.72
C GLY A 687 17.02 22.25 20.20
N ASN A 688 16.25 21.25 19.74
CA ASN A 688 16.52 19.83 19.99
C ASN A 688 16.74 19.09 18.67
N GLY A 689 17.81 19.45 17.96
CA GLY A 689 18.16 18.82 16.68
C GLY A 689 17.03 18.87 15.65
N LEU A 690 16.71 17.73 15.03
CA LEU A 690 15.65 17.64 14.00
C LEU A 690 14.23 17.71 14.58
N PHE A 691 14.06 17.57 15.90
CA PHE A 691 12.75 17.55 16.53
C PHE A 691 12.12 18.94 16.59
N TRP A 692 12.92 19.97 16.91
CA TRP A 692 12.52 21.36 16.77
C TRP A 692 13.76 22.26 16.68
N TYR A 693 13.74 23.19 15.75
CA TYR A 693 14.85 24.11 15.45
C TYR A 693 14.35 25.29 14.62
N SER A 694 15.15 26.35 14.50
CA SER A 694 14.81 27.52 13.68
C SER A 694 16.00 28.00 12.86
N PHE A 695 15.74 28.75 11.79
CA PHE A 695 16.78 29.41 11.01
C PHE A 695 16.26 30.62 10.25
N ASN A 696 17.19 31.52 9.92
CA ASN A 696 16.90 32.67 9.06
C ASN A 696 17.39 32.41 7.63
N VAL A 697 16.64 32.93 6.66
CA VAL A 697 17.00 32.92 5.24
C VAL A 697 16.43 34.17 4.58
N GLY A 698 17.29 35.14 4.25
CA GLY A 698 16.87 36.45 3.76
C GLY A 698 15.86 37.14 4.70
N PRO A 699 14.62 37.43 4.25
CA PRO A 699 13.58 38.09 5.03
C PRO A 699 12.73 37.13 5.87
N LEU A 700 12.99 35.82 5.81
CA LEU A 700 12.23 34.79 6.50
C LEU A 700 12.95 34.34 7.76
N HIS A 701 12.18 34.21 8.84
CA HIS A 701 12.51 33.36 9.96
C HIS A 701 11.61 32.12 9.88
N ILE A 702 12.22 30.92 9.86
CA ILE A 702 11.54 29.64 9.71
C ILE A 702 11.78 28.80 10.97
N LEU A 703 10.71 28.32 11.58
CA LEU A 703 10.75 27.45 12.76
C LEU A 703 10.09 26.10 12.45
N TYR A 704 10.73 25.01 12.83
CA TYR A 704 10.14 23.67 12.86
C TYR A 704 9.87 23.24 14.30
N TYR A 705 8.73 22.58 14.50
CA TYR A 705 8.41 21.90 15.75
C TYR A 705 7.78 20.53 15.50
N SER A 706 7.93 19.61 16.44
CA SER A 706 7.42 18.25 16.36
C SER A 706 6.04 18.15 17.02
N THR A 707 5.09 17.61 16.27
CA THR A 707 3.77 17.22 16.74
C THR A 707 3.76 15.87 17.45
N GLU A 708 4.88 15.14 17.40
CA GLU A 708 5.11 13.83 18.02
C GLU A 708 5.78 13.95 19.39
N HIS A 709 5.95 15.18 19.88
CA HIS A 709 6.52 15.50 21.19
C HIS A 709 5.58 16.42 21.96
N ASP A 710 5.77 16.46 23.28
CA ASP A 710 4.94 17.30 24.15
C ASP A 710 5.05 18.78 23.74
N PHE A 711 3.97 19.32 23.19
CA PHE A 711 3.83 20.71 22.78
C PHE A 711 2.93 21.51 23.73
N GLN A 712 2.48 20.91 24.84
CA GLN A 712 1.58 21.55 25.77
C GLN A 712 2.28 22.72 26.49
N GLN A 713 1.48 23.66 26.98
CA GLN A 713 2.00 24.81 27.72
C GLN A 713 2.89 24.33 28.87
N SER A 714 4.08 24.92 29.00
CA SER A 714 5.18 24.57 29.93
C SER A 714 6.08 23.40 29.53
N SER A 715 5.79 22.68 28.44
CA SER A 715 6.72 21.68 27.91
C SER A 715 8.05 22.31 27.46
N VAL A 716 9.10 21.48 27.34
CA VAL A 716 10.42 21.93 26.86
C VAL A 716 10.31 22.59 25.49
N GLN A 717 9.60 21.93 24.57
CA GLN A 717 9.35 22.43 23.22
C GLN A 717 8.54 23.73 23.24
N TYR A 718 7.45 23.81 24.01
CA TYR A 718 6.64 25.04 24.12
C TYR A 718 7.46 26.25 24.58
N ASN A 719 8.25 26.06 25.64
CA ASN A 719 9.08 27.12 26.20
C ASN A 719 10.16 27.56 25.21
N TRP A 720 10.71 26.61 24.45
CA TRP A 720 11.67 26.90 23.38
C TRP A 720 11.03 27.69 22.24
N ILE A 721 9.86 27.27 21.74
CA ILE A 721 9.10 27.99 20.70
C ILE A 721 8.82 29.43 21.14
N GLU A 722 8.34 29.64 22.37
CA GLU A 722 8.09 31.00 22.87
C GLU A 722 9.38 31.85 22.91
N HIS A 723 10.49 31.25 23.36
CA HIS A 723 11.77 31.95 23.43
C HIS A 723 12.28 32.36 22.05
N ASP A 724 12.23 31.44 21.10
CA ASP A 724 12.67 31.65 19.73
C ASP A 724 11.84 32.74 19.04
N LEU A 725 10.51 32.63 19.05
CA LEU A 725 9.60 33.62 18.46
C LEU A 725 9.77 35.02 19.07
N ARG A 726 10.02 35.10 20.38
CA ARG A 726 10.29 36.38 21.07
C ARG A 726 11.60 37.00 20.63
N SER A 727 12.58 36.20 20.21
CA SER A 727 13.91 36.67 19.79
C SER A 727 13.94 37.24 18.37
N VAL A 728 12.91 36.98 17.56
CA VAL A 728 12.85 37.37 16.15
C VAL A 728 12.83 38.90 16.00
N ASN A 729 13.86 39.44 15.34
CA ASN A 729 13.88 40.85 14.95
C ASN A 729 13.14 41.06 13.62
N ARG A 730 11.86 41.47 13.70
CA ARG A 730 10.99 41.69 12.53
C ARG A 730 11.46 42.78 11.57
N SER A 731 12.45 43.61 11.93
CA SER A 731 13.07 44.55 10.98
C SER A 731 14.04 43.86 10.01
N LEU A 732 14.58 42.70 10.39
CA LEU A 732 15.50 41.88 9.61
C LEU A 732 14.77 40.70 8.96
N THR A 733 13.92 40.01 9.72
CA THR A 733 13.12 38.88 9.24
C THR A 733 11.64 39.21 9.45
N PRO A 734 11.05 40.05 8.58
CA PRO A 734 9.66 40.46 8.74
C PRO A 734 8.70 39.29 8.69
N TRP A 735 9.00 38.22 7.96
CA TRP A 735 8.12 37.06 7.82
C TRP A 735 8.50 35.94 8.78
N ILE A 736 7.50 35.36 9.43
CA ILE A 736 7.65 34.15 10.25
C ILE A 736 6.81 33.03 9.61
N ILE A 737 7.48 31.94 9.24
CA ILE A 737 6.85 30.69 8.79
C ILE A 737 7.13 29.62 9.83
N ILE A 738 6.09 28.90 10.24
CA ILE A 738 6.22 27.75 11.13
C ILE A 738 5.87 26.48 10.34
N GLY A 739 6.64 25.40 10.54
CA GLY A 739 6.39 24.08 9.97
C GLY A 739 6.22 23.01 11.06
N SER A 740 5.21 22.15 10.89
CA SER A 740 4.96 20.99 11.77
C SER A 740 4.21 19.89 11.04
N HIS A 741 4.33 18.64 11.45
CA HIS A 741 3.73 17.56 10.66
C HIS A 741 2.21 17.46 10.81
N ARG A 742 1.67 17.11 11.98
CA ARG A 742 0.20 16.96 12.15
C ARG A 742 -0.55 18.30 12.07
N PRO A 743 -1.75 18.34 11.45
CA PRO A 743 -2.44 19.59 11.17
C PRO A 743 -3.06 20.22 12.41
N MET A 744 -2.84 21.53 12.61
CA MET A 744 -3.58 22.32 13.60
C MET A 744 -5.02 22.59 13.14
N TYR A 745 -5.21 22.84 11.85
CA TYR A 745 -6.52 23.12 11.25
C TYR A 745 -6.72 22.26 10.01
N THR A 746 -7.89 21.64 9.91
CA THR A 746 -8.35 20.99 8.68
C THR A 746 -9.86 20.94 8.70
N SER A 747 -10.50 21.11 7.54
CA SER A 747 -11.93 20.88 7.42
C SER A 747 -12.23 19.42 7.11
N GLN A 748 -11.21 18.60 6.81
CA GLN A 748 -11.35 17.20 6.50
C GLN A 748 -11.77 16.38 7.73
N LEU A 749 -12.77 15.51 7.56
CA LEU A 749 -13.43 14.80 8.67
C LEU A 749 -12.63 13.57 9.16
N ASN A 750 -11.39 13.79 9.59
CA ASN A 750 -10.54 12.77 10.24
C ASN A 750 -10.62 12.91 11.78
N TYR A 751 -11.52 12.15 12.41
CA TYR A 751 -11.83 12.28 13.84
C TYR A 751 -10.63 12.12 14.81
N PRO A 752 -9.71 11.15 14.62
CA PRO A 752 -8.48 11.08 15.42
C PRO A 752 -7.65 12.37 15.36
N ASP A 753 -7.36 12.86 14.16
CA ASP A 753 -6.48 14.02 13.97
C ASP A 753 -7.13 15.33 14.41
N LEU A 754 -8.47 15.43 14.35
CA LEU A 754 -9.21 16.58 14.89
C LEU A 754 -8.99 16.78 16.40
N LYS A 755 -8.71 15.72 17.17
CA LYS A 755 -8.38 15.86 18.61
C LYS A 755 -6.99 16.44 18.80
N ILE A 756 -6.02 16.01 18.00
CA ILE A 756 -4.67 16.57 18.01
C ILE A 756 -4.72 18.05 17.60
N GLY A 757 -5.43 18.35 16.51
CA GLY A 757 -5.67 19.73 16.05
C GLY A 757 -6.26 20.61 17.15
N ALA A 758 -7.27 20.13 17.89
CA ALA A 758 -7.85 20.87 19.02
C ALA A 758 -6.82 21.13 20.15
N MET A 759 -5.91 20.21 20.42
CA MET A 759 -4.84 20.40 21.41
C MET A 759 -3.76 21.37 20.92
N LEU A 760 -3.40 21.32 19.64
CA LEU A 760 -2.49 22.29 19.01
C LEU A 760 -3.09 23.70 19.05
N GLN A 761 -4.37 23.84 18.70
CA GLN A 761 -5.11 25.11 18.80
C GLN A 761 -5.12 25.63 20.23
N LEU A 762 -5.41 24.78 21.22
CA LEU A 762 -5.47 25.18 22.62
C LEU A 762 -4.14 25.73 23.14
N HIS A 763 -3.04 25.06 22.81
CA HIS A 763 -1.73 25.35 23.40
C HIS A 763 -0.90 26.34 22.55
N LEU A 764 -0.78 26.13 21.24
CA LEU A 764 0.17 26.85 20.39
C LEU A 764 -0.45 28.04 19.63
N GLU A 765 -1.71 27.97 19.21
CA GLU A 765 -2.33 29.07 18.44
C GLU A 765 -2.27 30.43 19.17
N PRO A 766 -2.56 30.55 20.49
CA PRO A 766 -2.43 31.82 21.20
C PRO A 766 -1.00 32.37 21.20
N LEU A 767 0.00 31.47 21.22
CA LEU A 767 1.40 31.83 21.17
C LEU A 767 1.79 32.35 19.78
N PHE A 768 1.36 31.65 18.73
CA PHE A 768 1.63 32.04 17.34
C PHE A 768 0.96 33.37 16.99
N TYR A 769 -0.26 33.59 17.46
CA TYR A 769 -0.97 34.87 17.26
C TYR A 769 -0.29 36.02 18.02
N LYS A 770 0.13 35.80 19.27
CA LYS A 770 0.85 36.79 20.10
C LYS A 770 2.13 37.31 19.43
N TYR A 771 2.86 36.45 18.73
CA TYR A 771 4.11 36.83 18.04
C TYR A 771 3.91 37.11 16.53
N HIS A 772 2.66 37.21 16.07
CA HIS A 772 2.29 37.52 14.68
C HIS A 772 3.00 36.60 13.68
N VAL A 773 2.85 35.28 13.86
CA VAL A 773 3.22 34.28 12.86
C VAL A 773 2.39 34.50 11.60
N ASP A 774 3.04 34.51 10.44
CA ASP A 774 2.39 34.86 9.17
C ASP A 774 1.76 33.63 8.50
N VAL A 775 2.54 32.54 8.42
CA VAL A 775 2.13 31.29 7.78
C VAL A 775 2.46 30.11 8.69
N ASN A 776 1.50 29.21 8.88
CA ASN A 776 1.67 27.94 9.56
C ASN A 776 1.45 26.81 8.55
N LEU A 777 2.52 26.10 8.24
CA LEU A 777 2.54 24.98 7.29
C LEU A 777 2.46 23.67 8.06
N PHE A 778 1.58 22.78 7.63
CA PHE A 778 1.53 21.42 8.14
C PHE A 778 1.19 20.39 7.07
N ALA A 779 1.29 19.12 7.40
CA ALA A 779 1.23 18.00 6.47
C ALA A 779 0.37 16.86 7.08
N HIS A 780 0.77 15.59 6.98
CA HIS A 780 0.13 14.39 7.58
C HIS A 780 -1.19 13.97 6.93
N LEU A 781 -2.09 14.92 6.68
CA LEU A 781 -3.24 14.66 5.83
C LEU A 781 -2.81 14.86 4.37
N HIS A 782 -2.97 13.80 3.58
CA HIS A 782 -2.50 13.77 2.19
C HIS A 782 -3.42 14.55 1.24
N ALA A 783 -3.46 15.86 1.44
CA ALA A 783 -4.29 16.83 0.73
C ALA A 783 -3.64 18.21 0.81
N TYR A 784 -4.21 19.16 0.07
CA TYR A 784 -3.92 20.58 0.20
C TYR A 784 -5.13 21.30 0.81
N GLU A 785 -4.91 22.22 1.74
CA GLU A 785 -5.97 23.07 2.28
C GLU A 785 -5.39 24.39 2.78
N ARG A 786 -6.02 25.51 2.42
CA ARG A 786 -5.63 26.85 2.84
C ARG A 786 -6.75 27.55 3.59
N SER A 787 -6.42 28.13 4.74
CA SER A 787 -7.33 29.00 5.49
C SER A 787 -7.25 30.47 5.03
N CYS A 788 -8.24 31.28 5.43
CA CYS A 788 -8.06 32.73 5.57
C CYS A 788 -7.05 33.01 6.71
N PRO A 789 -6.46 34.21 6.79
CA PRO A 789 -5.80 34.66 8.01
C PRO A 789 -6.78 34.56 9.18
N MET A 790 -6.44 33.80 10.22
CA MET A 790 -7.40 33.42 11.25
C MET A 790 -6.80 33.32 12.67
N TYR A 791 -7.68 33.38 13.65
CA TYR A 791 -7.41 33.12 15.06
C TYR A 791 -8.68 32.54 15.72
N GLN A 792 -8.55 31.46 16.49
CA GLN A 792 -9.64 30.78 17.19
C GLN A 792 -10.81 30.42 16.27
N GLY A 793 -10.50 29.82 15.11
CA GLY A 793 -11.51 29.40 14.14
C GLY A 793 -12.21 30.53 13.38
N LYS A 794 -11.73 31.78 13.46
CA LYS A 794 -12.37 32.94 12.81
C LYS A 794 -11.39 33.71 11.93
N CYS A 795 -11.84 34.11 10.75
CA CYS A 795 -11.06 34.98 9.88
C CYS A 795 -10.85 36.36 10.53
N VAL A 796 -9.60 36.79 10.66
CA VAL A 796 -9.20 38.09 11.20
C VAL A 796 -8.00 38.63 10.40
N GLN A 797 -7.94 39.95 10.20
CA GLN A 797 -6.99 40.57 9.26
C GLN A 797 -5.51 40.35 9.65
N ASP A 798 -5.21 40.29 10.94
CA ASP A 798 -3.86 40.09 11.49
C ASP A 798 -3.60 38.65 11.98
N GLY A 799 -4.42 37.71 11.51
CA GLY A 799 -4.36 36.29 11.87
C GLY A 799 -3.29 35.51 11.11
N ILE A 800 -3.19 34.23 11.46
CA ILE A 800 -2.24 33.29 10.88
C ILE A 800 -2.88 32.63 9.66
N THR A 801 -2.16 32.54 8.54
CA THR A 801 -2.62 31.74 7.39
C THR A 801 -2.15 30.30 7.58
N ASN A 802 -3.09 29.37 7.79
CA ASN A 802 -2.80 27.95 7.97
C ASN A 802 -2.88 27.24 6.60
N VAL A 803 -1.88 26.41 6.29
CA VAL A 803 -1.81 25.69 5.01
C VAL A 803 -1.38 24.24 5.24
N LEU A 804 -2.28 23.32 4.88
CA LEU A 804 -1.99 21.90 4.75
C LEU A 804 -1.30 21.65 3.40
N ILE A 805 -0.14 20.99 3.42
CA ILE A 805 0.72 20.72 2.26
C ILE A 805 1.23 19.26 2.22
N GLY A 806 0.42 18.30 2.70
CA GLY A 806 0.79 16.88 2.81
C GLY A 806 0.58 16.05 1.54
N MET A 807 0.45 16.67 0.38
CA MET A 807 0.02 16.04 -0.86
C MET A 807 1.16 15.63 -1.81
N ALA A 808 2.40 15.47 -1.34
CA ALA A 808 3.51 15.22 -2.26
C ALA A 808 3.46 13.82 -2.90
N GLY A 809 3.20 12.76 -2.14
CA GLY A 809 3.32 11.42 -2.74
C GLY A 809 2.46 10.32 -2.17
N GLN A 810 2.21 10.33 -0.86
CA GLN A 810 1.44 9.28 -0.21
C GLN A 810 -0.06 9.33 -0.56
N ASP A 811 -0.71 8.16 -0.56
CA ASP A 811 -2.11 7.97 -0.96
C ASP A 811 -3.05 9.08 -0.44
N LEU A 812 -3.66 9.81 -1.38
CA LEU A 812 -4.48 10.99 -1.07
C LEU A 812 -5.58 10.68 -0.06
N THR A 813 -5.76 11.60 0.90
CA THR A 813 -6.84 11.50 1.88
C THR A 813 -8.16 11.91 1.21
N ILE A 814 -9.04 10.92 0.98
CA ILE A 814 -10.33 11.11 0.27
C ILE A 814 -11.55 11.22 1.20
N LEU A 815 -11.33 11.71 2.43
CA LEU A 815 -12.39 11.94 3.40
C LEU A 815 -13.18 13.21 3.06
N PRO A 816 -14.49 13.27 3.37
CA PRO A 816 -15.30 14.47 3.15
C PRO A 816 -14.79 15.66 3.98
N TYR A 817 -15.02 16.85 3.44
CA TYR A 817 -14.75 18.10 4.14
C TYR A 817 -16.03 18.64 4.80
N SER A 818 -15.88 19.15 6.02
CA SER A 818 -16.89 19.95 6.69
C SER A 818 -16.90 21.37 6.12
N THR A 819 -18.07 22.01 6.09
CA THR A 819 -18.14 23.42 5.71
C THR A 819 -17.57 24.28 6.83
N GLN A 820 -16.50 25.01 6.53
CA GLN A 820 -15.82 25.91 7.46
C GLN A 820 -15.66 27.28 6.79
N GLU A 821 -16.10 28.36 7.43
CA GLU A 821 -15.98 29.72 6.86
C GLU A 821 -14.52 30.12 6.62
N TRP A 822 -13.61 29.59 7.42
CA TRP A 822 -12.19 29.89 7.31
C TRP A 822 -11.48 29.11 6.20
N SER A 823 -12.03 28.00 5.70
CA SER A 823 -11.40 27.20 4.63
C SER A 823 -11.67 27.88 3.28
N GLN A 824 -10.61 28.38 2.64
CA GLN A 824 -10.70 29.18 1.41
C GLN A 824 -10.52 28.32 0.15
N TYR A 825 -9.67 27.31 0.26
CA TYR A 825 -9.41 26.36 -0.80
C TYR A 825 -8.99 25.04 -0.17
N HIS A 826 -9.43 23.93 -0.75
CA HIS A 826 -8.99 22.60 -0.39
C HIS A 826 -9.04 21.69 -1.61
N ASP A 827 -8.14 20.74 -1.65
CA ASP A 827 -8.06 19.80 -2.76
C ASP A 827 -7.39 18.50 -2.34
N ALA A 828 -7.86 17.39 -2.91
CA ALA A 828 -7.26 16.07 -2.73
C ALA A 828 -6.61 15.66 -4.06
N GLN A 829 -5.53 16.34 -4.40
CA GLN A 829 -4.69 16.08 -5.58
C GLN A 829 -3.22 16.15 -5.20
N TYR A 830 -2.40 15.32 -5.87
CA TYR A 830 -0.96 15.37 -5.65
C TYR A 830 -0.38 16.70 -6.14
N GLY A 831 0.60 17.23 -5.43
CA GLY A 831 1.19 18.51 -5.79
C GLY A 831 2.29 18.97 -4.83
N TYR A 832 2.83 20.14 -5.13
CA TYR A 832 3.86 20.80 -4.32
C TYR A 832 3.57 22.29 -4.21
N THR A 833 4.20 22.95 -3.24
CA THR A 833 4.10 24.40 -3.11
C THR A 833 5.44 25.08 -3.33
N THR A 834 5.39 26.33 -3.78
CA THR A 834 6.54 27.23 -3.79
C THR A 834 6.22 28.48 -2.99
N ILE A 835 7.25 29.08 -2.39
CA ILE A 835 7.13 30.29 -1.56
C ILE A 835 8.18 31.29 -2.03
N PHE A 836 7.73 32.40 -2.60
CA PHE A 836 8.56 33.55 -2.90
C PHE A 836 8.39 34.62 -1.81
N ALA A 837 9.48 35.17 -1.29
CA ALA A 837 9.40 36.23 -0.30
C ALA A 837 10.51 37.29 -0.48
N ASN A 838 10.12 38.55 -0.28
CA ASN A 838 11.02 39.68 -0.05
C ASN A 838 10.59 40.42 1.23
N LYS A 839 11.13 41.62 1.50
CA LYS A 839 10.84 42.34 2.76
C LYS A 839 9.36 42.65 3.01
N THR A 840 8.56 42.87 1.98
CA THR A 840 7.17 43.38 2.09
C THR A 840 6.14 42.52 1.37
N TYR A 841 6.59 41.44 0.72
CA TYR A 841 5.78 40.57 -0.09
C TYR A 841 6.11 39.09 0.18
N LEU A 842 5.10 38.28 0.42
CA LEU A 842 5.18 36.82 0.48
C LEU A 842 4.09 36.22 -0.40
N HIS A 843 4.45 35.30 -1.28
CA HIS A 843 3.54 34.64 -2.23
C HIS A 843 3.77 33.15 -2.19
N LEU A 844 2.73 32.40 -1.82
CA LEU A 844 2.72 30.94 -1.84
C LEU A 844 1.81 30.47 -2.97
N ILE A 845 2.30 29.52 -3.75
CA ILE A 845 1.62 28.93 -4.90
C ILE A 845 1.57 27.42 -4.72
N TYR A 846 0.41 26.82 -4.93
CA TYR A 846 0.19 25.38 -5.00
C TYR A 846 0.01 24.94 -6.45
N TYR A 847 0.77 23.91 -6.86
CA TYR A 847 0.73 23.32 -8.19
C TYR A 847 0.23 21.89 -8.14
N HIS A 848 -0.60 21.50 -9.11
CA HIS A 848 -0.95 20.10 -9.35
C HIS A 848 0.19 19.35 -10.04
N ASN A 849 0.38 18.08 -9.71
CA ASN A 849 1.45 17.28 -10.28
C ASN A 849 1.22 16.82 -11.71
N ASP A 850 -0.03 16.59 -12.10
CA ASP A 850 -0.39 16.00 -13.39
C ASP A 850 -0.24 17.00 -14.55
N ASP A 851 -0.55 18.28 -14.31
CA ASP A 851 -0.47 19.33 -15.32
C ASP A 851 0.51 20.46 -15.00
N ASN A 852 1.05 20.52 -13.77
CA ASN A 852 1.93 21.57 -13.27
C ASN A 852 1.30 22.98 -13.36
N ASN A 853 -0.02 23.08 -13.37
CA ASN A 853 -0.76 24.33 -13.32
C ASN A 853 -0.93 24.81 -11.88
N ILE A 854 -1.12 26.13 -11.74
CA ILE A 854 -1.46 26.75 -10.46
C ILE A 854 -2.89 26.36 -10.10
N ALA A 855 -3.03 25.65 -8.99
CA ALA A 855 -4.32 25.23 -8.45
C ALA A 855 -4.85 26.21 -7.41
N ASP A 856 -3.95 26.78 -6.60
CA ASP A 856 -4.27 27.83 -5.62
C ASP A 856 -3.05 28.74 -5.39
N GLU A 857 -3.29 29.99 -5.01
CA GLU A 857 -2.24 30.93 -4.63
C GLU A 857 -2.75 31.99 -3.66
N PHE A 858 -1.86 32.53 -2.84
CA PHE A 858 -2.16 33.70 -2.01
C PHE A 858 -0.96 34.59 -1.77
N ILE A 859 -1.24 35.85 -1.46
CA ILE A 859 -0.24 36.88 -1.25
C ILE A 859 -0.47 37.56 0.10
N LEU A 860 0.59 37.69 0.89
CA LEU A 860 0.63 38.53 2.09
C LEU A 860 1.48 39.78 1.82
N ARG A 861 1.08 40.92 2.41
CA ARG A 861 1.76 42.22 2.27
C ARG A 861 1.95 42.89 3.63
N LYS A 862 3.10 43.56 3.81
CA LYS A 862 3.46 44.33 5.02
C LYS A 862 3.82 45.77 4.71
#